data_AF-A0A2C6DIJ3-F1
#
_entry.id   AF-A0A2C6DIJ3-F1
#
_cell.length_a   1.000
_cell.length_b   1.000
_cell.length_c   1.000
_cell.angle_alpha   90.00
_cell.angle_beta   90.00
_cell.angle_gamma   90.00
#
_symmetry.space_group_name_H-M   'P 1'
#
loop_
_entity.id
_entity.type
_entity.pdbx_description
1 polymer ?
#
loop_
_entity_poly.entity_id
_entity_poly.type
_entity_poly.pdbx_seq_one_letter_code
_entity_poly.pdbx_strand_id
1 'polypeptide(L)'
;MKYMYKAALITAFLSMVFSGYAAAGEPEDYCDSDGCILEDGQAGTTLDFGGSGINLGSHFHIDNSSVDDLVIKNLSISDNNIEFDRDDDTDDYNDSLLHGGSSPGGLRFESWNIDTTERVTSLFYMNNYYMNSEMTSDLLSLNNSSIRANADTIFHTITYFPELLDAGTVNALSVNNSIIINDKQHISDNNGEIEQAILNTRLGSILNVYPISDWADWEQRDLTVGYNFNQSFLSSEALAGINQGGGCCSHSGAEDSGNTIAINLTDSEGQFDNLLINGSTDRYDVKAINDAVQVNLDNSTVSSGIYSEYYGSFRLTNTSLNLSNSSVFNYQGDCSASGNCNSYLIEDDCYSCGSNVNPLSENPHYYDSYIHEINISGNSNFVFSPQGEFKRLYVDRMTSDGSAIITMNTDVSALTGDQLDIKQAIGKFNVAIQDSGKEPTSKKGLSLIYVDKGESEQFQLNESRGVDIGAYTYSLDSVSNGERYTWFLTPSAPATTTDPKGSPPKRPKTSPSTDGVLSMASATQFIMNDELENLRMRRGDVMRNISEGSNVWGRILTRTLRVSGPENSAYEMDRSGMELGGDKAFDIGNDKLMVGVSTSLSDDKVKHNRGGSSNINTYTGGIYGTYVTANNVYLDAVIKYAHFDNRLSAKTTNNSLAQAKYKQNGLGASLELGYKHQFENNSAGLFAEPYGRMSYLTVEGKEFRLNNGMQAKIDDQKSLLGEVGFSLGAEFLVAETAILSPYIKIAAEHEFISDNSVYINETSKFTNDFSGTAGKYGVGINLSLNKHTSMFAEVDYVNGRNIESPIKANIGFRINF
;
A
#
# COMPACT_ATOMS: atom_id res chain seq x y z
N MET A 1 -38.45 7.36 13.19
CA MET A 1 -39.69 6.62 13.53
C MET A 1 -39.54 6.04 14.92
N LYS A 2 -40.13 6.72 15.92
CA LYS A 2 -40.48 6.11 17.22
C LYS A 2 -41.73 5.25 16.99
N TYR A 3 -41.98 4.29 17.88
CA TYR A 3 -43.11 3.33 17.94
C TYR A 3 -42.86 1.97 17.30
N MET A 4 -42.18 1.08 18.05
CA MET A 4 -42.50 -0.35 18.16
C MET A 4 -41.76 -0.94 19.37
N TYR A 5 -42.22 -0.58 20.58
CA TYR A 5 -41.69 -1.10 21.86
C TYR A 5 -42.82 -1.35 22.87
N LYS A 6 -43.96 -1.88 22.43
CA LYS A 6 -45.10 -2.15 23.33
C LYS A 6 -45.89 -3.44 23.06
N ALA A 7 -45.29 -4.42 22.38
CA ALA A 7 -45.93 -5.72 22.13
C ALA A 7 -45.10 -6.95 22.52
N ALA A 8 -43.92 -6.79 23.15
CA ALA A 8 -43.08 -7.92 23.57
C ALA A 8 -43.15 -8.21 25.09
N LEU A 9 -43.85 -7.40 25.88
CA LEU A 9 -43.88 -7.54 27.35
C LEU A 9 -44.93 -8.54 27.88
N ILE A 10 -45.75 -9.14 27.02
CA ILE A 10 -46.88 -10.01 27.43
C ILE A 10 -46.64 -11.48 27.06
N THR A 11 -45.62 -11.79 26.26
CA THR A 11 -45.26 -13.19 25.94
C THR A 11 -44.16 -13.74 26.84
N ALA A 12 -43.44 -12.89 27.60
CA ALA A 12 -42.42 -13.30 28.56
C ALA A 12 -42.98 -13.78 29.92
N PHE A 13 -44.29 -13.60 30.18
CA PHE A 13 -44.89 -13.95 31.48
C PHE A 13 -45.62 -15.30 31.48
N LEU A 14 -45.70 -16.00 30.35
CA LEU A 14 -46.49 -17.25 30.23
C LEU A 14 -45.70 -18.48 29.75
N SER A 15 -44.37 -18.39 29.61
CA SER A 15 -43.47 -19.55 29.47
C SER A 15 -42.71 -19.89 30.76
N MET A 16 -42.96 -19.16 31.86
CA MET A 16 -42.37 -19.40 33.18
C MET A 16 -43.10 -20.46 34.03
N VAL A 17 -44.06 -21.18 33.45
CA VAL A 17 -44.79 -22.25 34.13
C VAL A 17 -44.77 -23.46 33.20
N PHE A 18 -44.05 -24.51 33.62
CA PHE A 18 -43.72 -25.77 32.91
C PHE A 18 -42.36 -25.82 32.18
N SER A 19 -41.28 -25.55 32.93
CA SER A 19 -40.03 -26.31 32.83
C SER A 19 -39.54 -26.54 34.26
N GLY A 20 -39.19 -27.78 34.61
CA GLY A 20 -38.79 -28.14 35.96
C GLY A 20 -37.63 -27.26 36.44
N TYR A 21 -37.80 -26.63 37.61
CA TYR A 21 -36.71 -26.02 38.35
C TYR A 21 -35.75 -27.15 38.77
N ALA A 22 -34.61 -27.27 38.08
CA ALA A 22 -33.41 -27.75 38.74
C ALA A 22 -32.94 -26.60 39.65
N ALA A 23 -32.75 -26.90 40.93
CA ALA A 23 -32.27 -25.91 41.89
C ALA A 23 -30.82 -25.53 41.53
N ALA A 24 -30.54 -24.24 41.29
CA ALA A 24 -29.18 -23.75 41.37
C ALA A 24 -28.75 -23.85 42.84
N GLY A 25 -27.67 -24.58 43.12
CA GLY A 25 -27.04 -24.54 44.44
C GLY A 25 -26.38 -23.19 44.66
N GLU A 26 -26.30 -22.73 45.90
CA GLU A 26 -25.46 -21.58 46.20
C GLU A 26 -23.99 -22.03 46.07
N PRO A 27 -23.05 -21.17 45.60
CA PRO A 27 -21.65 -21.56 45.41
C PRO A 27 -21.00 -22.20 46.65
N GLU A 28 -21.47 -21.83 47.85
CA GLU A 28 -21.02 -22.37 49.14
C GLU A 28 -21.33 -23.88 49.33
N ASP A 29 -22.24 -24.47 48.53
CA ASP A 29 -22.61 -25.88 48.61
C ASP A 29 -21.61 -26.81 47.88
N TYR A 30 -20.82 -26.28 46.94
CA TYR A 30 -19.93 -27.06 46.06
C TYR A 30 -18.51 -26.50 45.94
N CYS A 31 -18.24 -25.32 46.50
CA CYS A 31 -16.97 -24.63 46.42
C CYS A 31 -16.47 -24.20 47.81
N ASP A 32 -15.17 -24.31 48.04
CA ASP A 32 -14.46 -23.73 49.17
C ASP A 32 -13.33 -22.80 48.70
N SER A 33 -12.38 -22.46 49.58
CA SER A 33 -11.24 -21.60 49.24
C SER A 33 -10.25 -22.23 48.26
N ASP A 34 -10.27 -23.55 48.13
CA ASP A 34 -9.27 -24.35 47.43
C ASP A 34 -9.82 -24.84 46.06
N GLY A 35 -11.15 -24.85 45.88
CA GLY A 35 -11.76 -25.11 44.58
C GLY A 35 -13.25 -25.45 44.61
N CYS A 36 -13.77 -25.88 43.45
CA CYS A 36 -15.11 -26.41 43.25
C CYS A 36 -15.02 -27.85 42.68
N ILE A 37 -15.77 -28.81 43.25
CA ILE A 37 -15.80 -30.20 42.76
C ILE A 37 -17.25 -30.62 42.51
N LEU A 38 -17.53 -31.18 41.33
CA LEU A 38 -18.81 -31.81 41.00
C LEU A 38 -18.66 -33.29 40.69
N GLU A 39 -19.54 -34.09 41.31
CA GLU A 39 -19.56 -35.54 41.21
C GLU A 39 -20.79 -36.07 40.43
N ASP A 40 -20.65 -37.29 39.91
CA ASP A 40 -21.67 -37.95 39.08
C ASP A 40 -23.02 -38.13 39.83
N GLY A 41 -24.13 -37.82 39.15
CA GLY A 41 -25.48 -37.78 39.74
C GLY A 41 -25.92 -36.43 40.31
N GLN A 42 -25.06 -35.41 40.31
CA GLN A 42 -25.41 -34.01 40.59
C GLN A 42 -25.84 -33.32 39.27
N ALA A 43 -27.12 -33.40 38.92
CA ALA A 43 -27.61 -32.93 37.62
C ALA A 43 -27.63 -31.39 37.50
N GLY A 44 -27.02 -30.86 36.43
CA GLY A 44 -27.28 -29.52 35.87
C GLY A 44 -26.96 -28.31 36.76
N THR A 45 -25.81 -28.29 37.42
CA THR A 45 -25.42 -27.18 38.31
C THR A 45 -24.85 -26.00 37.53
N THR A 46 -25.49 -24.84 37.69
CA THR A 46 -24.92 -23.53 37.34
C THR A 46 -24.42 -22.88 38.63
N LEU A 47 -23.14 -22.53 38.67
CA LEU A 47 -22.52 -21.74 39.74
C LEU A 47 -22.49 -20.28 39.29
N ASP A 48 -23.21 -19.39 39.97
CA ASP A 48 -23.25 -17.96 39.65
C ASP A 48 -22.67 -17.14 40.81
N PHE A 49 -21.55 -16.46 40.56
CA PHE A 49 -20.87 -15.63 41.57
C PHE A 49 -21.40 -14.19 41.62
N GLY A 50 -22.38 -13.85 40.78
CA GLY A 50 -23.06 -12.54 40.79
C GLY A 50 -22.14 -11.34 40.50
N GLY A 51 -20.96 -11.56 39.92
CA GLY A 51 -19.94 -10.53 39.68
C GLY A 51 -19.06 -10.24 40.89
N SER A 52 -19.16 -11.04 41.96
CA SER A 52 -18.34 -10.89 43.16
C SER A 52 -16.92 -11.42 42.90
N GLY A 53 -15.92 -10.76 43.47
CA GLY A 53 -14.55 -11.29 43.47
C GLY A 53 -14.40 -12.40 44.49
N ILE A 54 -13.82 -13.53 44.10
CA ILE A 54 -13.43 -14.62 45.00
C ILE A 54 -11.96 -14.45 45.31
N ASN A 55 -11.56 -14.56 46.57
CA ASN A 55 -10.14 -14.68 46.90
C ASN A 55 -9.68 -16.10 46.58
N LEU A 56 -8.77 -16.23 45.63
CA LEU A 56 -8.11 -17.46 45.25
C LEU A 56 -6.84 -17.61 46.10
N GLY A 57 -6.68 -18.77 46.74
CA GLY A 57 -5.39 -19.18 47.32
C GLY A 57 -4.35 -19.49 46.23
N SER A 58 -3.30 -20.23 46.59
CA SER A 58 -2.18 -20.55 45.70
C SER A 58 -2.62 -21.27 44.40
N HIS A 59 -3.71 -22.05 44.46
CA HIS A 59 -4.30 -22.78 43.33
C HIS A 59 -5.82 -22.83 43.49
N PHE A 60 -6.59 -22.54 42.45
CA PHE A 60 -8.05 -22.76 42.44
C PHE A 60 -8.42 -23.92 41.52
N HIS A 61 -8.95 -24.98 42.09
CA HIS A 61 -9.25 -26.22 41.37
C HIS A 61 -10.72 -26.32 40.94
N ILE A 62 -11.00 -26.80 39.73
CA ILE A 62 -12.34 -27.00 39.19
C ILE A 62 -12.41 -28.37 38.52
N ASP A 63 -13.08 -29.33 39.14
CA ASP A 63 -13.29 -30.65 38.56
C ASP A 63 -14.75 -30.94 38.24
N ASN A 64 -15.01 -31.35 37.01
CA ASN A 64 -16.28 -31.93 36.59
C ASN A 64 -16.12 -33.43 36.30
N SER A 65 -16.56 -34.27 37.23
CA SER A 65 -16.60 -35.73 37.05
C SER A 65 -17.98 -36.25 36.61
N SER A 66 -18.89 -35.35 36.22
CA SER A 66 -20.25 -35.67 35.74
C SER A 66 -20.30 -35.75 34.21
N VAL A 67 -21.30 -36.47 33.69
CA VAL A 67 -21.65 -36.50 32.25
C VAL A 67 -22.30 -35.19 31.76
N ASP A 68 -22.84 -34.38 32.67
CA ASP A 68 -23.43 -33.07 32.37
C ASP A 68 -22.39 -31.94 32.42
N ASP A 69 -22.60 -30.87 31.65
CA ASP A 69 -21.73 -29.67 31.66
C ASP A 69 -21.83 -28.91 33.01
N LEU A 70 -20.67 -28.49 33.55
CA LEU A 70 -20.58 -27.54 34.66
C LEU A 70 -20.52 -26.12 34.12
N VAL A 71 -21.49 -25.28 34.48
CA VAL A 71 -21.54 -23.88 34.03
C VAL A 71 -21.20 -22.92 35.17
N ILE A 72 -20.18 -22.10 35.00
CA ILE A 72 -19.71 -21.12 35.98
C ILE A 72 -19.83 -19.70 35.42
N LYS A 73 -20.62 -18.86 36.08
CA LYS A 73 -21.02 -17.54 35.57
C LYS A 73 -20.58 -16.39 36.47
N ASN A 74 -20.36 -15.25 35.82
CA ASN A 74 -20.20 -13.93 36.44
C ASN A 74 -19.08 -13.89 37.49
N LEU A 75 -17.90 -14.42 37.15
CA LEU A 75 -16.73 -14.35 38.02
C LEU A 75 -15.86 -13.14 37.67
N SER A 76 -15.34 -12.46 38.70
CA SER A 76 -14.33 -11.41 38.53
C SER A 76 -13.08 -11.74 39.32
N ILE A 77 -11.90 -11.70 38.68
CA ILE A 77 -10.60 -11.92 39.32
C ILE A 77 -9.69 -10.73 39.01
N SER A 78 -9.04 -10.21 40.05
CA SER A 78 -8.02 -9.16 39.94
C SER A 78 -6.83 -9.48 40.83
N ASP A 79 -5.73 -8.73 40.70
CA ASP A 79 -4.54 -8.94 41.56
C ASP A 79 -4.87 -8.91 43.07
N ASN A 80 -5.90 -8.16 43.51
CA ASN A 80 -6.32 -8.11 44.92
C ASN A 80 -7.04 -9.38 45.39
N ASN A 81 -7.43 -10.24 44.45
CA ASN A 81 -8.15 -11.48 44.69
C ASN A 81 -7.23 -12.70 44.68
N ILE A 82 -5.92 -12.52 44.51
CA ILE A 82 -4.99 -13.65 44.38
C ILE A 82 -3.94 -13.57 45.49
N GLU A 83 -3.81 -14.63 46.28
CA GLU A 83 -2.76 -14.76 47.27
C GLU A 83 -1.66 -15.69 46.70
N PHE A 84 -0.63 -15.09 46.11
CA PHE A 84 0.52 -15.84 45.60
C PHE A 84 1.44 -16.24 46.76
N ASP A 85 1.34 -17.48 47.21
CA ASP A 85 2.33 -18.07 48.12
C ASP A 85 3.52 -18.57 47.28
N ARG A 86 4.50 -17.69 47.04
CA ARG A 86 5.75 -18.07 46.38
C ARG A 86 6.64 -18.78 47.40
N ASP A 87 6.54 -20.08 47.50
CA ASP A 87 7.51 -20.89 48.23
C ASP A 87 8.85 -20.84 47.46
N ASP A 88 9.86 -20.16 48.03
CA ASP A 88 11.19 -19.94 47.44
C ASP A 88 12.02 -21.23 47.26
N ASP A 89 11.52 -22.39 47.73
CA ASP A 89 12.31 -23.64 47.89
C ASP A 89 11.77 -24.86 47.11
N THR A 90 10.72 -24.71 46.28
CA THR A 90 10.27 -25.78 45.39
C THR A 90 10.41 -25.38 43.93
N ASP A 91 11.20 -26.15 43.18
CA ASP A 91 11.21 -26.22 41.72
C ASP A 91 9.83 -26.69 41.15
N ASP A 92 8.69 -26.42 41.82
CA ASP A 92 7.38 -26.88 41.40
C ASP A 92 6.71 -25.83 40.51
N TYR A 93 6.91 -26.07 39.22
CA TYR A 93 6.43 -25.41 38.00
C TYR A 93 4.89 -25.31 37.84
N ASN A 94 4.13 -25.08 38.90
CA ASN A 94 2.66 -25.12 38.89
C ASN A 94 1.98 -23.82 39.37
N ASP A 95 2.53 -22.65 39.09
CA ASP A 95 1.80 -21.37 39.32
C ASP A 95 0.72 -21.16 38.24
N SER A 96 -0.25 -22.07 38.19
CA SER A 96 -1.47 -21.94 37.41
C SER A 96 -2.58 -21.36 38.26
N LEU A 97 -3.25 -20.31 37.77
CA LEU A 97 -4.30 -19.67 38.56
C LEU A 97 -5.54 -20.57 38.70
N LEU A 98 -5.89 -21.28 37.62
CA LEU A 98 -7.06 -22.15 37.55
C LEU A 98 -6.63 -23.52 37.04
N HIS A 99 -6.83 -24.55 37.84
CA HIS A 99 -6.63 -25.94 37.43
C HIS A 99 -8.01 -26.56 37.15
N GLY A 100 -8.23 -27.02 35.91
CA GLY A 100 -9.50 -27.59 35.48
C GLY A 100 -9.38 -29.04 35.02
N GLY A 101 -10.29 -29.90 35.47
CA GLY A 101 -10.45 -31.27 34.99
C GLY A 101 -11.88 -31.56 34.55
N SER A 102 -12.05 -32.28 33.44
CA SER A 102 -13.37 -32.70 32.95
C SER A 102 -13.37 -34.17 32.53
N SER A 103 -14.45 -34.90 32.89
CA SER A 103 -14.67 -36.29 32.53
C SER A 103 -16.13 -36.69 32.80
N PRO A 104 -17.01 -36.93 31.79
CA PRO A 104 -17.00 -36.55 30.36
C PRO A 104 -17.83 -35.30 29.99
N GLY A 105 -18.47 -34.62 30.94
CA GLY A 105 -19.17 -33.34 30.73
C GLY A 105 -18.20 -32.14 30.74
N GLY A 106 -18.48 -31.10 29.96
CA GLY A 106 -17.55 -29.97 29.75
C GLY A 106 -17.57 -28.91 30.86
N LEU A 107 -16.55 -28.03 30.87
CA LEU A 107 -16.48 -26.82 31.69
C LEU A 107 -16.90 -25.60 30.87
N ARG A 108 -17.90 -24.85 31.33
CA ARG A 108 -18.42 -23.67 30.64
C ARG A 108 -18.35 -22.43 31.50
N PHE A 109 -17.50 -21.51 31.10
CA PHE A 109 -17.30 -20.22 31.73
C PHE A 109 -18.12 -19.14 31.00
N GLU A 110 -18.95 -18.38 31.70
CA GLU A 110 -19.75 -17.30 31.12
C GLU A 110 -19.56 -15.98 31.86
N SER A 111 -19.30 -14.90 31.12
CA SER A 111 -19.18 -13.54 31.66
C SER A 111 -18.06 -13.38 32.70
N TRP A 112 -16.89 -13.95 32.41
CA TRP A 112 -15.72 -13.82 33.27
C TRP A 112 -14.96 -12.52 33.00
N ASN A 113 -14.48 -11.86 34.04
CA ASN A 113 -13.63 -10.69 33.94
C ASN A 113 -12.34 -10.89 34.75
N ILE A 114 -11.24 -11.18 34.06
CA ILE A 114 -9.92 -11.40 34.66
C ILE A 114 -9.03 -10.23 34.24
N ASP A 115 -8.47 -9.51 35.21
CA ASP A 115 -7.46 -8.47 34.98
C ASP A 115 -6.33 -8.62 35.99
N THR A 116 -5.23 -9.22 35.55
CA THR A 116 -4.09 -9.57 36.40
C THR A 116 -2.80 -9.04 35.78
N THR A 117 -1.95 -8.45 36.63
CA THR A 117 -0.62 -7.93 36.22
C THR A 117 0.53 -8.79 36.72
N GLU A 118 0.27 -9.59 37.75
CA GLU A 118 1.22 -10.57 38.27
C GLU A 118 1.53 -11.66 37.23
N ARG A 119 2.79 -12.08 37.21
CA ARG A 119 3.24 -13.10 36.26
C ARG A 119 2.76 -14.48 36.72
N VAL A 120 2.08 -15.20 35.84
CA VAL A 120 1.65 -16.60 36.06
C VAL A 120 2.16 -17.52 34.96
N THR A 121 2.30 -18.80 35.24
CA THR A 121 2.75 -19.77 34.22
C THR A 121 1.62 -20.04 33.23
N SER A 122 0.44 -20.41 33.73
CA SER A 122 -0.76 -20.57 32.91
C SER A 122 -1.99 -20.01 33.61
N LEU A 123 -2.83 -19.27 32.90
CA LEU A 123 -4.07 -18.77 33.50
C LEU A 123 -5.08 -19.91 33.70
N PHE A 124 -5.27 -20.72 32.68
CA PHE A 124 -6.06 -21.95 32.70
C PHE A 124 -5.15 -23.13 32.41
N TYR A 125 -5.02 -24.04 33.38
CA TYR A 125 -4.35 -25.32 33.21
C TYR A 125 -5.40 -26.43 33.17
N MET A 126 -5.63 -26.99 31.99
CA MET A 126 -6.72 -27.91 31.72
C MET A 126 -6.20 -29.30 31.44
N ASN A 127 -6.57 -30.25 32.31
CA ASN A 127 -6.30 -31.67 32.13
C ASN A 127 -7.62 -32.41 31.88
N ASN A 128 -7.91 -32.72 30.62
CA ASN A 128 -9.06 -33.53 30.27
C ASN A 128 -8.66 -35.01 30.26
N TYR A 129 -9.20 -35.79 31.20
CA TYR A 129 -8.90 -37.20 31.39
C TYR A 129 -10.10 -38.08 31.04
N TYR A 130 -9.85 -39.33 30.63
CA TYR A 130 -10.89 -40.36 30.44
C TYR A 130 -12.00 -40.03 29.43
N MET A 131 -11.61 -39.34 28.37
CA MET A 131 -12.46 -39.02 27.22
C MET A 131 -12.94 -40.29 26.51
N ASN A 132 -14.24 -40.41 26.26
CA ASN A 132 -14.85 -41.59 25.65
C ASN A 132 -16.01 -41.22 24.70
N SER A 133 -16.68 -42.22 24.14
CA SER A 133 -17.76 -42.04 23.15
C SER A 133 -19.02 -41.31 23.65
N GLU A 134 -19.15 -41.05 24.96
CA GLU A 134 -20.31 -40.38 25.56
C GLU A 134 -20.20 -38.85 25.57
N MET A 135 -19.10 -38.29 25.05
CA MET A 135 -18.94 -36.85 24.92
C MET A 135 -19.97 -36.22 23.97
N THR A 136 -20.62 -35.13 24.40
CA THR A 136 -21.64 -34.43 23.60
C THR A 136 -21.43 -32.91 23.48
N SER A 137 -20.40 -32.35 24.12
CA SER A 137 -20.16 -30.90 24.26
C SER A 137 -18.68 -30.51 24.04
N ASP A 138 -18.40 -29.20 24.04
CA ASP A 138 -17.03 -28.69 24.07
C ASP A 138 -16.42 -28.97 25.45
N LEU A 139 -15.16 -29.41 25.52
CA LEU A 139 -14.50 -29.69 26.80
C LEU A 139 -14.33 -28.47 27.68
N LEU A 140 -13.95 -27.38 27.04
CA LEU A 140 -13.83 -26.08 27.66
C LEU A 140 -14.51 -25.05 26.77
N SER A 141 -15.40 -24.24 27.34
CA SER A 141 -15.89 -23.05 26.66
C SER A 141 -15.83 -21.80 27.52
N LEU A 142 -15.43 -20.70 26.91
CA LEU A 142 -15.39 -19.37 27.53
C LEU A 142 -16.26 -18.43 26.71
N ASN A 143 -17.28 -17.85 27.32
CA ASN A 143 -18.28 -17.08 26.61
C ASN A 143 -18.42 -15.68 27.21
N ASN A 144 -18.52 -14.65 26.36
CA ASN A 144 -18.78 -13.26 26.77
C ASN A 144 -17.81 -12.73 27.83
N SER A 145 -16.53 -13.12 27.76
CA SER A 145 -15.55 -12.88 28.82
C SER A 145 -14.47 -11.88 28.39
N SER A 146 -13.83 -11.25 29.37
CA SER A 146 -12.71 -10.33 29.19
C SER A 146 -11.55 -10.81 30.04
N ILE A 147 -10.46 -11.20 29.40
CA ILE A 147 -9.23 -11.67 30.03
C ILE A 147 -8.10 -10.75 29.63
N ARG A 148 -7.42 -10.23 30.64
CA ARG A 148 -6.12 -9.59 30.51
C ARG A 148 -5.20 -10.18 31.57
N ALA A 149 -4.10 -10.78 31.12
CA ALA A 149 -3.16 -11.45 32.01
C ALA A 149 -1.72 -11.26 31.54
N ASN A 150 -0.79 -11.47 32.47
CA ASN A 150 0.64 -11.56 32.19
C ASN A 150 1.07 -13.02 32.39
N ALA A 151 0.76 -13.88 31.41
CA ALA A 151 0.92 -15.32 31.55
C ALA A 151 1.95 -15.88 30.56
N ASP A 152 2.64 -16.97 30.90
CA ASP A 152 3.43 -17.69 29.88
C ASP A 152 2.50 -18.27 28.80
N THR A 153 1.35 -18.82 29.19
CA THR A 153 0.22 -19.14 28.30
C THR A 153 -1.13 -18.80 28.95
N ILE A 154 -2.14 -18.38 28.18
CA ILE A 154 -3.50 -18.22 28.74
C ILE A 154 -4.15 -19.59 28.94
N PHE A 155 -4.15 -20.43 27.92
CA PHE A 155 -4.72 -21.77 27.97
C PHE A 155 -3.61 -22.81 27.80
N HIS A 156 -3.37 -23.60 28.83
CA HIS A 156 -2.57 -24.81 28.76
C HIS A 156 -3.52 -25.99 28.72
N THR A 157 -3.55 -26.74 27.61
CA THR A 157 -4.51 -27.82 27.43
C THR A 157 -3.82 -29.15 27.17
N ILE A 158 -4.10 -30.12 28.04
CA ILE A 158 -3.72 -31.53 27.85
C ILE A 158 -5.02 -32.31 27.72
N THR A 159 -5.19 -32.99 26.59
CA THR A 159 -6.38 -33.78 26.30
C THR A 159 -5.96 -35.22 26.05
N TYR A 160 -6.30 -36.11 26.97
CA TYR A 160 -5.96 -37.52 26.92
C TYR A 160 -7.13 -38.35 26.40
N PHE A 161 -6.90 -39.12 25.34
CA PHE A 161 -7.90 -39.99 24.70
C PHE A 161 -7.52 -41.47 24.91
N PRO A 162 -7.84 -42.08 26.06
CA PRO A 162 -7.46 -43.46 26.36
C PRO A 162 -8.25 -44.52 25.57
N GLU A 163 -9.33 -44.13 24.91
CA GLU A 163 -10.18 -45.02 24.12
C GLU A 163 -10.33 -44.47 22.69
N LEU A 164 -10.63 -45.37 21.75
CA LEU A 164 -10.93 -45.00 20.37
C LEU A 164 -12.20 -44.15 20.31
N LEU A 165 -12.09 -42.96 19.74
CA LEU A 165 -13.24 -42.10 19.51
C LEU A 165 -13.84 -42.39 18.14
N ASP A 166 -15.16 -42.58 18.09
CA ASP A 166 -15.93 -42.63 16.85
C ASP A 166 -16.05 -41.25 16.17
N ALA A 167 -15.74 -40.17 16.90
CA ALA A 167 -15.84 -38.80 16.42
C ALA A 167 -14.62 -38.41 15.57
N GLY A 168 -14.87 -37.88 14.35
CA GLY A 168 -13.80 -37.32 13.52
C GLY A 168 -13.30 -35.94 13.97
N THR A 169 -13.99 -35.29 14.92
CA THR A 169 -13.60 -33.97 15.44
C THR A 169 -14.05 -33.82 16.89
N VAL A 170 -13.17 -33.26 17.73
CA VAL A 170 -13.43 -32.90 19.13
C VAL A 170 -13.03 -31.45 19.36
N ASN A 171 -13.87 -30.66 20.02
CA ASN A 171 -13.52 -29.30 20.42
C ASN A 171 -12.93 -29.30 21.83
N ALA A 172 -11.62 -29.09 21.93
CA ALA A 172 -10.94 -28.98 23.22
C ALA A 172 -11.17 -27.61 23.87
N LEU A 173 -11.29 -26.55 23.06
CA LEU A 173 -11.54 -25.19 23.51
C LEU A 173 -12.48 -24.47 22.55
N SER A 174 -13.47 -23.76 23.11
CA SER A 174 -14.37 -22.88 22.38
C SER A 174 -14.52 -21.53 23.11
N VAL A 175 -13.83 -20.51 22.62
CA VAL A 175 -13.95 -19.12 23.10
C VAL A 175 -14.91 -18.37 22.20
N ASN A 176 -15.97 -17.80 22.77
CA ASN A 176 -16.99 -17.06 22.02
C ASN A 176 -17.17 -15.66 22.60
N ASN A 177 -17.27 -14.66 21.72
CA ASN A 177 -17.61 -13.28 22.06
C ASN A 177 -16.73 -12.69 23.18
N SER A 178 -15.43 -13.00 23.18
CA SER A 178 -14.54 -12.68 24.29
C SER A 178 -13.33 -11.86 23.84
N ILE A 179 -12.72 -11.16 24.81
CA ILE A 179 -11.46 -10.42 24.63
C ILE A 179 -10.39 -11.14 25.44
N ILE A 180 -9.28 -11.53 24.83
CA ILE A 180 -8.16 -12.16 25.50
C ILE A 180 -6.89 -11.42 25.13
N ILE A 181 -6.21 -10.87 26.13
CA ILE A 181 -4.95 -10.16 25.98
C ILE A 181 -3.93 -10.80 26.93
N ASN A 182 -2.86 -11.33 26.36
CA ASN A 182 -1.68 -11.74 27.11
C ASN A 182 -0.59 -10.68 26.96
N ASP A 183 -0.36 -9.90 28.01
CA ASP A 183 0.57 -8.76 28.01
C ASP A 183 2.04 -9.18 28.09
N LYS A 184 2.33 -10.47 28.33
CA LYS A 184 3.70 -10.96 28.49
C LYS A 184 4.50 -10.79 27.19
N GLN A 185 5.54 -9.95 27.27
CA GLN A 185 6.49 -9.64 26.19
C GLN A 185 7.69 -10.60 26.17
N HIS A 186 8.42 -10.67 25.05
CA HIS A 186 9.73 -11.35 24.95
C HIS A 186 10.71 -10.91 26.05
N ILE A 187 11.13 -11.86 26.89
CA ILE A 187 12.18 -11.62 27.90
C ILE A 187 13.55 -11.91 27.26
N SER A 188 14.33 -10.85 27.03
CA SER A 188 15.75 -10.96 26.63
C SER A 188 16.66 -10.79 27.85
N ASP A 189 17.15 -11.87 28.42
CA ASP A 189 18.07 -11.85 29.54
C ASP A 189 19.54 -11.84 29.07
N ASN A 190 20.20 -10.70 29.33
CA ASN A 190 21.57 -10.34 28.93
C ASN A 190 22.71 -11.15 29.61
N ASN A 191 22.42 -12.21 30.37
CA ASN A 191 23.42 -12.82 31.26
C ASN A 191 23.74 -14.31 31.02
N GLY A 192 23.15 -14.96 30.01
CA GLY A 192 23.67 -16.24 29.51
C GLY A 192 23.61 -17.45 30.47
N GLU A 193 22.98 -17.33 31.64
CA GLU A 193 22.58 -18.49 32.44
C GLU A 193 21.15 -18.87 32.05
N ILE A 194 21.07 -19.85 31.15
CA ILE A 194 19.83 -20.46 30.69
C ILE A 194 19.46 -21.55 31.70
N GLU A 195 18.31 -21.45 32.36
CA GLU A 195 17.66 -22.64 32.89
C GLU A 195 17.13 -23.45 31.71
N GLN A 196 17.79 -24.57 31.41
CA GLN A 196 17.51 -25.40 30.23
C GLN A 196 16.10 -26.01 30.19
N ALA A 197 15.35 -25.92 31.28
CA ALA A 197 14.02 -26.50 31.40
C ALA A 197 12.89 -25.66 30.76
N ILE A 198 13.17 -24.45 30.24
CA ILE A 198 12.10 -23.46 30.09
C ILE A 198 12.11 -22.66 28.78
N LEU A 199 11.94 -23.33 27.64
CA LEU A 199 11.76 -22.67 26.34
C LEU A 199 10.32 -22.16 26.11
N ASN A 200 9.33 -22.75 26.78
CA ASN A 200 7.91 -22.32 26.76
C ASN A 200 7.64 -20.98 27.47
N THR A 201 8.63 -20.36 28.13
CA THR A 201 8.41 -19.18 28.99
C THR A 201 9.10 -17.92 28.52
N ARG A 202 9.62 -17.91 27.29
CA ARG A 202 10.22 -16.70 26.69
C ARG A 202 9.20 -15.72 26.15
N LEU A 203 8.11 -16.24 25.58
CA LEU A 203 7.03 -15.47 24.98
C LEU A 203 5.71 -15.76 25.70
N GLY A 204 4.79 -14.79 25.71
CA GLY A 204 3.42 -15.03 26.15
C GLY A 204 2.56 -15.56 25.02
N SER A 205 1.96 -16.74 25.18
CA SER A 205 1.04 -17.29 24.19
C SER A 205 -0.44 -17.25 24.60
N ILE A 206 -1.36 -17.33 23.63
CA ILE A 206 -2.78 -17.60 23.93
C ILE A 206 -2.97 -19.05 24.32
N LEU A 207 -2.37 -19.96 23.56
CA LEU A 207 -2.60 -21.39 23.69
C LEU A 207 -1.27 -22.14 23.86
N ASN A 208 -1.29 -23.23 24.61
CA ASN A 208 -0.24 -24.24 24.64
C ASN A 208 -0.87 -25.63 24.56
N VAL A 209 -0.50 -26.41 23.54
CA VAL A 209 -1.09 -27.74 23.24
C VAL A 209 -0.01 -28.81 23.14
N TYR A 210 -0.40 -30.06 23.38
CA TYR A 210 0.42 -31.24 23.10
C TYR A 210 -0.05 -31.97 21.84
N PRO A 211 0.86 -32.68 21.13
CA PRO A 211 0.53 -33.62 20.06
C PRO A 211 -0.55 -34.61 20.49
N ILE A 212 -1.52 -34.84 19.61
CA ILE A 212 -2.60 -35.81 19.82
C ILE A 212 -2.02 -37.22 19.81
N SER A 213 -1.08 -37.50 18.90
CA SER A 213 -0.41 -38.79 18.74
C SER A 213 0.31 -39.30 19.99
N ASP A 214 0.68 -38.42 20.92
CA ASP A 214 1.33 -38.80 22.19
C ASP A 214 0.30 -39.23 23.27
N TRP A 215 -0.93 -38.75 23.17
CA TRP A 215 -1.96 -38.83 24.22
C TRP A 215 -3.25 -39.53 23.78
N ALA A 216 -3.36 -39.91 22.51
CA ALA A 216 -4.46 -40.70 21.98
C ALA A 216 -4.13 -42.19 21.96
N ASP A 217 -5.16 -43.03 21.91
CA ASP A 217 -5.00 -44.45 21.63
C ASP A 217 -4.19 -44.64 20.33
N TRP A 218 -3.27 -45.60 20.34
CA TRP A 218 -2.33 -45.85 19.25
C TRP A 218 -3.02 -46.34 17.96
N GLU A 219 -4.28 -46.79 18.03
CA GLU A 219 -5.14 -47.09 16.87
C GLU A 219 -5.93 -45.87 16.37
N GLN A 220 -5.93 -44.73 17.08
CA GLN A 220 -6.67 -43.53 16.67
C GLN A 220 -6.11 -43.00 15.35
N ARG A 221 -7.01 -42.68 14.41
CA ARG A 221 -6.68 -42.12 13.10
C ARG A 221 -7.58 -40.92 12.79
N ASP A 222 -7.08 -40.00 11.98
CA ASP A 222 -7.80 -38.87 11.38
C ASP A 222 -8.63 -38.01 12.36
N LEU A 223 -8.25 -37.96 13.64
CA LEU A 223 -8.94 -37.17 14.67
C LEU A 223 -8.54 -35.70 14.57
N THR A 224 -9.51 -34.79 14.44
CA THR A 224 -9.25 -33.35 14.53
C THR A 224 -9.58 -32.82 15.94
N VAL A 225 -8.62 -32.20 16.62
CA VAL A 225 -8.83 -31.49 17.89
C VAL A 225 -8.85 -29.99 17.64
N GLY A 226 -10.01 -29.37 17.86
CA GLY A 226 -10.30 -27.97 17.58
C GLY A 226 -10.13 -27.04 18.79
N TYR A 227 -9.48 -25.90 18.54
CA TYR A 227 -9.35 -24.75 19.42
C TYR A 227 -9.98 -23.55 18.72
N ASN A 228 -11.23 -23.28 19.05
CA ASN A 228 -12.10 -22.37 18.31
C ASN A 228 -12.23 -21.03 19.03
N PHE A 229 -12.00 -19.94 18.32
CA PHE A 229 -12.18 -18.57 18.76
C PHE A 229 -13.17 -17.91 17.80
N ASN A 230 -14.36 -17.60 18.30
CA ASN A 230 -15.47 -17.09 17.50
C ASN A 230 -15.84 -15.69 17.98
N GLN A 231 -15.96 -14.74 17.05
CA GLN A 231 -16.36 -13.35 17.35
C GLN A 231 -15.55 -12.72 18.48
N SER A 232 -14.26 -13.05 18.57
CA SER A 232 -13.40 -12.72 19.69
C SER A 232 -12.21 -11.85 19.25
N PHE A 233 -11.62 -11.14 20.21
CA PHE A 233 -10.38 -10.40 20.02
C PHE A 233 -9.25 -11.07 20.81
N LEU A 234 -8.13 -11.35 20.16
CA LEU A 234 -6.97 -12.01 20.74
C LEU A 234 -5.71 -11.16 20.52
N SER A 235 -4.90 -10.95 21.56
CA SER A 235 -3.59 -10.33 21.41
C SER A 235 -2.57 -10.96 22.34
N SER A 236 -1.39 -11.29 21.82
CA SER A 236 -0.27 -11.86 22.58
C SER A 236 1.00 -11.84 21.73
N GLU A 237 2.14 -12.18 22.32
CA GLU A 237 3.35 -12.37 21.53
C GLU A 237 3.24 -13.62 20.62
N ALA A 238 2.54 -14.68 21.02
CA ALA A 238 2.33 -15.84 20.16
C ALA A 238 0.92 -16.41 20.22
N LEU A 239 0.37 -16.80 19.06
CA LEU A 239 -0.93 -17.47 19.05
C LEU A 239 -0.87 -18.82 19.80
N ALA A 240 0.06 -19.72 19.46
CA ALA A 240 0.15 -21.00 20.15
C ALA A 240 1.59 -21.53 20.35
N GLY A 241 1.84 -22.14 21.50
CA GLY A 241 2.94 -23.09 21.70
C GLY A 241 2.46 -24.51 21.40
N ILE A 242 3.30 -25.30 20.74
CA ILE A 242 3.07 -26.74 20.59
C ILE A 242 4.23 -27.44 21.30
N ASN A 243 3.92 -28.12 22.40
CA ASN A 243 4.89 -28.72 23.30
C ASN A 243 5.14 -30.19 22.92
N GLN A 244 6.41 -30.63 22.85
CA GLN A 244 6.74 -31.98 22.38
C GLN A 244 6.90 -32.95 23.56
N GLY A 245 6.18 -34.07 23.52
CA GLY A 245 6.22 -35.12 24.54
C GLY A 245 7.45 -36.02 24.41
N GLY A 246 8.57 -35.64 25.02
CA GLY A 246 9.66 -36.56 25.36
C GLY A 246 10.84 -36.66 24.39
N GLY A 247 11.97 -37.10 24.94
CA GLY A 247 13.26 -37.14 24.25
C GLY A 247 13.42 -38.25 23.21
N CYS A 248 14.24 -37.94 22.21
CA CYS A 248 14.91 -38.71 21.16
C CYS A 248 14.84 -40.26 21.12
N CYS A 249 14.83 -40.93 22.27
CA CYS A 249 15.06 -42.38 22.37
C CYS A 249 13.81 -43.16 22.81
N SER A 250 12.66 -42.49 22.92
CA SER A 250 11.39 -43.10 23.34
C SER A 250 10.70 -43.74 22.12
N HIS A 251 11.00 -45.02 21.87
CA HIS A 251 10.34 -45.86 20.87
C HIS A 251 8.82 -45.97 21.16
N SER A 252 8.02 -45.00 20.72
CA SER A 252 6.62 -45.28 20.35
C SER A 252 6.64 -45.49 18.84
N GLY A 253 6.33 -46.70 18.39
CA GLY A 253 6.20 -47.04 16.98
C GLY A 253 4.90 -46.50 16.38
N ALA A 254 4.56 -45.25 16.67
CA ALA A 254 3.36 -44.60 16.17
C ALA A 254 3.59 -44.23 14.70
N GLU A 255 2.86 -44.90 13.80
CA GLU A 255 2.73 -44.49 12.40
C GLU A 255 1.98 -43.14 12.32
N ASP A 256 2.17 -42.38 11.23
CA ASP A 256 1.35 -41.21 10.96
C ASP A 256 -0.13 -41.62 10.92
N SER A 257 -0.87 -41.10 11.91
CA SER A 257 -2.28 -41.40 12.12
C SER A 257 -3.22 -40.44 11.39
N GLY A 258 -2.71 -39.36 10.77
CA GLY A 258 -3.52 -38.34 10.11
C GLY A 258 -4.30 -37.43 11.05
N ASN A 259 -4.03 -37.45 12.36
CA ASN A 259 -4.72 -36.56 13.31
C ASN A 259 -4.34 -35.10 13.05
N THR A 260 -5.18 -34.15 13.47
CA THR A 260 -4.99 -32.71 13.22
C THR A 260 -5.26 -31.87 14.46
N ILE A 261 -4.36 -30.95 14.80
CA ILE A 261 -4.62 -29.85 15.72
C ILE A 261 -5.12 -28.65 14.90
N ALA A 262 -6.36 -28.23 15.11
CA ALA A 262 -6.98 -27.12 14.37
C ALA A 262 -7.18 -25.90 15.28
N ILE A 263 -6.49 -24.80 14.98
CA ILE A 263 -6.66 -23.51 15.66
C ILE A 263 -7.46 -22.60 14.74
N ASN A 264 -8.69 -22.27 15.16
CA ASN A 264 -9.69 -21.63 14.32
C ASN A 264 -10.07 -20.25 14.87
N LEU A 265 -9.70 -19.19 14.17
CA LEU A 265 -10.26 -17.86 14.40
C LEU A 265 -11.37 -17.65 13.36
N THR A 266 -12.61 -17.49 13.81
CA THR A 266 -13.78 -17.27 12.95
C THR A 266 -14.45 -15.96 13.35
N ASP A 267 -14.64 -15.04 12.39
CA ASP A 267 -15.16 -13.69 12.64
C ASP A 267 -14.42 -12.98 13.80
N SER A 268 -13.14 -13.30 13.99
CA SER A 268 -12.33 -12.88 15.13
C SER A 268 -11.17 -12.01 14.66
N GLU A 269 -10.63 -11.17 15.53
CA GLU A 269 -9.44 -10.36 15.25
C GLU A 269 -8.29 -10.84 16.13
N GLY A 270 -7.16 -11.19 15.51
CA GLY A 270 -5.94 -11.62 16.17
C GLY A 270 -4.78 -10.66 15.92
N GLN A 271 -4.04 -10.31 16.96
CA GLN A 271 -2.82 -9.52 16.87
C GLN A 271 -1.68 -10.27 17.55
N PHE A 272 -0.82 -10.89 16.74
CA PHE A 272 0.26 -11.74 17.22
C PHE A 272 1.59 -11.29 16.63
N ASP A 273 2.66 -11.35 17.40
CA ASP A 273 3.99 -11.26 16.81
C ASP A 273 4.37 -12.57 16.15
N ASN A 274 4.05 -13.71 16.77
CA ASN A 274 4.37 -15.04 16.30
C ASN A 274 3.11 -15.92 16.19
N LEU A 275 3.08 -16.80 15.21
CA LEU A 275 2.01 -17.75 14.98
C LEU A 275 2.18 -18.97 15.89
N LEU A 276 3.35 -19.61 15.84
CA LEU A 276 3.67 -20.79 16.62
C LEU A 276 5.02 -20.63 17.37
N ILE A 277 5.20 -21.38 18.45
CA ILE A 277 6.47 -21.55 19.19
C ILE A 277 6.72 -23.04 19.46
N ASN A 278 7.99 -23.47 19.41
CA ASN A 278 8.41 -24.81 19.88
C ASN A 278 8.89 -24.75 21.34
N GLY A 279 8.38 -25.67 22.17
CA GLY A 279 8.67 -25.79 23.60
C GLY A 279 9.74 -26.79 24.05
N SER A 280 10.33 -27.59 23.15
CA SER A 280 11.20 -28.70 23.57
C SER A 280 12.53 -28.25 24.18
N THR A 281 12.83 -28.72 25.39
CA THR A 281 14.03 -28.46 26.21
C THR A 281 15.28 -29.23 25.78
N ASP A 282 15.12 -30.28 24.97
CA ASP A 282 16.21 -31.18 24.61
C ASP A 282 16.93 -30.71 23.33
N ARG A 283 18.25 -30.48 23.42
CA ARG A 283 19.13 -30.13 22.28
C ARG A 283 19.30 -31.24 21.24
N TYR A 284 18.51 -32.30 21.33
CA TYR A 284 18.67 -33.51 20.53
C TYR A 284 17.40 -33.71 19.67
N ASP A 285 17.62 -34.05 18.40
CA ASP A 285 16.59 -34.15 17.35
C ASP A 285 15.29 -34.81 17.81
N VAL A 286 14.23 -34.01 17.74
CA VAL A 286 12.92 -34.32 18.25
C VAL A 286 12.25 -35.36 17.37
N LYS A 287 11.51 -36.27 17.99
CA LYS A 287 10.57 -37.14 17.31
C LYS A 287 9.52 -36.28 16.57
N ALA A 288 9.21 -36.65 15.33
CA ALA A 288 8.26 -35.94 14.48
C ALA A 288 6.88 -35.81 15.17
N ILE A 289 6.30 -34.61 15.10
CA ILE A 289 4.86 -34.47 15.32
C ILE A 289 4.22 -35.07 14.06
N ASN A 290 3.69 -36.28 14.18
CA ASN A 290 2.98 -36.92 13.08
C ASN A 290 1.63 -36.24 12.81
N ASP A 291 1.11 -35.49 13.77
CA ASP A 291 -0.16 -34.78 13.62
C ASP A 291 -0.02 -33.56 12.70
N ALA A 292 -1.04 -33.31 11.89
CA ALA A 292 -1.14 -32.08 11.13
C ALA A 292 -1.48 -30.89 12.05
N VAL A 293 -1.00 -29.70 11.69
CA VAL A 293 -1.39 -28.45 12.36
C VAL A 293 -2.12 -27.58 11.36
N GLN A 294 -3.35 -27.21 11.66
CA GLN A 294 -4.11 -26.28 10.85
C GLN A 294 -4.29 -24.98 11.63
N VAL A 295 -3.88 -23.86 11.03
CA VAL A 295 -4.15 -22.54 11.59
C VAL A 295 -5.01 -21.75 10.62
N ASN A 296 -6.20 -21.38 11.06
CA ASN A 296 -7.17 -20.60 10.32
C ASN A 296 -7.23 -19.20 10.92
N LEU A 297 -6.61 -18.23 10.24
CA LEU A 297 -6.59 -16.83 10.61
C LEU A 297 -7.67 -16.06 9.84
N ASP A 298 -8.51 -15.37 10.59
CA ASP A 298 -9.54 -14.45 10.11
C ASP A 298 -9.21 -13.06 10.66
N ASN A 299 -9.24 -12.03 9.80
CA ASN A 299 -8.96 -10.63 10.16
C ASN A 299 -7.80 -10.46 11.16
N SER A 300 -6.72 -11.22 10.98
CA SER A 300 -5.63 -11.33 11.96
C SER A 300 -4.29 -10.91 11.37
N THR A 301 -3.44 -10.33 12.20
CA THR A 301 -2.08 -9.93 11.83
C THR A 301 -1.05 -10.74 12.60
N VAL A 302 -0.06 -11.28 11.88
CA VAL A 302 1.14 -11.91 12.42
C VAL A 302 2.38 -11.13 11.97
N SER A 303 3.14 -10.54 12.90
CA SER A 303 4.25 -9.61 12.60
C SER A 303 5.58 -10.28 12.22
N SER A 304 5.87 -11.44 12.80
CA SER A 304 7.20 -12.05 12.80
C SER A 304 7.21 -13.51 12.32
N GLY A 305 6.06 -14.15 12.08
CA GLY A 305 6.00 -15.50 11.51
C GLY A 305 5.92 -16.58 12.58
N ILE A 306 6.88 -17.52 12.68
CA ILE A 306 6.89 -18.59 13.71
C ILE A 306 8.20 -18.57 14.47
N TYR A 307 8.19 -18.31 15.76
CA TYR A 307 9.42 -18.22 16.54
C TYR A 307 10.00 -19.60 16.88
N SER A 308 11.33 -19.71 16.85
CA SER A 308 12.07 -20.82 17.44
C SER A 308 13.43 -20.35 17.92
N GLU A 309 13.96 -21.00 18.94
CA GLU A 309 15.21 -20.61 19.59
C GLU A 309 16.46 -21.30 19.02
N TYR A 310 16.26 -22.28 18.15
CA TYR A 310 17.34 -23.02 17.53
C TYR A 310 17.75 -22.38 16.19
N TYR A 311 18.96 -22.70 15.71
CA TYR A 311 19.41 -22.20 14.42
C TYR A 311 18.96 -23.16 13.32
N GLY A 312 18.24 -22.67 12.30
CA GLY A 312 17.83 -23.51 11.17
C GLY A 312 16.87 -22.85 10.20
N SER A 313 16.41 -23.64 9.24
CA SER A 313 15.35 -23.28 8.29
C SER A 313 13.97 -23.48 8.90
N PHE A 314 13.01 -22.65 8.49
CA PHE A 314 11.60 -22.76 8.90
C PHE A 314 10.90 -23.88 8.10
N ARG A 315 10.45 -24.98 8.72
CA ARG A 315 9.82 -26.13 8.03
C ARG A 315 8.53 -26.60 8.70
N LEU A 316 7.42 -26.34 8.03
CA LEU A 316 6.09 -26.80 8.43
C LEU A 316 5.60 -27.93 7.50
N THR A 317 6.05 -29.16 7.74
CA THR A 317 5.89 -30.30 6.81
C THR A 317 4.48 -30.87 6.75
N ASN A 318 3.72 -30.74 7.85
CA ASN A 318 2.30 -31.13 7.97
C ASN A 318 1.41 -29.96 8.43
N THR A 319 1.66 -28.72 7.97
CA THR A 319 0.86 -27.55 8.39
C THR A 319 0.11 -26.86 7.27
N SER A 320 -1.15 -26.54 7.52
CA SER A 320 -1.98 -25.69 6.66
C SER A 320 -2.19 -24.32 7.30
N LEU A 321 -1.69 -23.27 6.63
CA LEU A 321 -1.92 -21.87 7.00
C LEU A 321 -3.03 -21.28 6.12
N ASN A 322 -4.15 -20.94 6.73
CA ASN A 322 -5.31 -20.38 6.03
C ASN A 322 -5.49 -18.92 6.45
N LEU A 323 -5.48 -18.01 5.47
CA LEU A 323 -5.66 -16.57 5.67
C LEU A 323 -6.97 -16.13 5.02
N SER A 324 -7.85 -15.52 5.81
CA SER A 324 -9.13 -14.98 5.35
C SER A 324 -9.36 -13.55 5.86
N ASN A 325 -10.31 -12.86 5.24
CA ASN A 325 -10.84 -11.56 5.68
C ASN A 325 -9.75 -10.52 6.02
N SER A 326 -8.88 -10.21 5.05
CA SER A 326 -7.80 -9.22 5.18
C SER A 326 -6.72 -9.56 6.22
N SER A 327 -6.55 -10.84 6.54
CA SER A 327 -5.43 -11.28 7.39
C SER A 327 -4.07 -10.96 6.76
N VAL A 328 -3.08 -10.69 7.59
CA VAL A 328 -1.71 -10.37 7.18
C VAL A 328 -0.73 -11.29 7.89
N PHE A 329 0.08 -12.02 7.12
CA PHE A 329 1.14 -12.87 7.66
C PHE A 329 2.50 -12.39 7.16
N ASN A 330 3.37 -11.95 8.07
CA ASN A 330 4.73 -11.48 7.74
C ASN A 330 5.76 -12.59 7.93
N TYR A 331 6.33 -13.06 6.83
CA TYR A 331 7.39 -14.06 6.79
C TYR A 331 8.79 -13.40 6.87
N GLN A 332 9.54 -13.73 7.91
CA GLN A 332 10.84 -13.11 8.23
C GLN A 332 12.07 -13.84 7.66
N GLY A 333 11.94 -14.99 7.00
CA GLY A 333 13.08 -15.69 6.38
C GLY A 333 13.86 -16.64 7.30
N ASP A 334 14.97 -17.19 6.77
CA ASP A 334 15.89 -18.12 7.46
C ASP A 334 16.86 -17.40 8.41
N CYS A 335 17.39 -18.14 9.40
CA CYS A 335 18.33 -17.62 10.39
C CYS A 335 19.73 -17.30 9.80
N SER A 336 20.28 -16.14 10.17
CA SER A 336 21.74 -15.90 10.16
C SER A 336 22.26 -15.88 11.59
N ALA A 337 23.56 -16.18 11.80
CA ALA A 337 24.18 -16.52 13.09
C ALA A 337 24.11 -15.46 14.23
N SER A 338 23.34 -14.38 14.10
CA SER A 338 23.34 -13.25 15.04
C SER A 338 21.96 -12.63 15.35
N GLY A 339 20.84 -13.32 15.20
CA GLY A 339 19.53 -12.75 15.56
C GLY A 339 18.41 -13.76 15.81
N ASN A 340 17.41 -13.34 16.60
CA ASN A 340 16.16 -14.05 16.86
C ASN A 340 15.38 -14.20 15.54
N CYS A 341 15.30 -15.40 14.96
CA CYS A 341 14.51 -15.69 13.76
C CYS A 341 14.04 -17.17 13.74
N ASN A 342 13.02 -17.41 12.91
CA ASN A 342 12.12 -18.55 12.86
C ASN A 342 12.76 -19.87 12.37
N SER A 343 12.98 -20.85 13.25
CA SER A 343 13.29 -22.24 12.84
C SER A 343 12.36 -23.28 13.48
N TYR A 344 11.16 -23.46 12.95
CA TYR A 344 10.26 -24.50 13.44
C TYR A 344 10.42 -25.74 12.57
N LEU A 345 10.87 -26.85 13.12
CA LEU A 345 11.01 -28.15 12.44
C LEU A 345 9.89 -29.08 12.96
N ILE A 346 8.98 -29.50 12.09
CA ILE A 346 7.96 -30.52 12.43
C ILE A 346 8.48 -31.95 12.16
N GLU A 347 9.58 -32.10 11.44
CA GLU A 347 10.07 -33.40 10.97
C GLU A 347 11.61 -33.38 10.86
N ASP A 348 12.30 -34.19 11.68
CA ASP A 348 13.39 -35.06 11.21
C ASP A 348 13.73 -36.19 12.19
N ASP A 349 14.24 -37.29 11.64
CA ASP A 349 14.67 -38.47 12.34
C ASP A 349 15.76 -38.17 13.37
N CYS A 350 15.59 -38.77 14.55
CA CYS A 350 16.50 -38.58 15.67
C CYS A 350 17.96 -38.95 15.35
N TYR A 351 18.82 -37.96 15.15
CA TYR A 351 20.23 -38.14 14.76
C TYR A 351 21.08 -38.85 15.83
N SER A 352 20.60 -38.92 17.07
CA SER A 352 21.34 -39.50 18.20
C SER A 352 21.09 -41.00 18.45
N CYS A 353 20.20 -41.64 17.69
CA CYS A 353 19.88 -43.07 17.82
C CYS A 353 20.85 -44.04 17.10
N GLY A 354 22.01 -43.57 16.63
CA GLY A 354 23.10 -44.43 16.13
C GLY A 354 23.03 -44.81 14.65
N SER A 355 22.08 -44.27 13.88
CA SER A 355 22.01 -44.44 12.41
C SER A 355 22.53 -43.19 11.69
N ASN A 356 23.67 -43.32 11.03
CA ASN A 356 24.23 -42.32 10.11
C ASN A 356 23.36 -42.21 8.83
N VAL A 357 22.16 -41.64 8.91
CA VAL A 357 21.42 -41.23 7.72
C VAL A 357 21.96 -39.85 7.31
N ASN A 358 22.42 -39.75 6.07
CA ASN A 358 22.97 -38.50 5.53
C ASN A 358 21.81 -37.76 4.84
N PRO A 359 21.24 -36.69 5.44
CA PRO A 359 20.02 -36.03 4.94
C PRO A 359 20.19 -35.45 3.53
N LEU A 360 21.43 -35.21 3.10
CA LEU A 360 21.79 -34.77 1.76
C LEU A 360 21.48 -35.78 0.64
N SER A 361 21.21 -37.05 0.97
CA SER A 361 20.99 -38.09 -0.05
C SER A 361 19.53 -38.27 -0.48
N GLU A 362 18.56 -37.78 0.30
CA GLU A 362 17.13 -37.96 0.03
C GLU A 362 16.35 -36.65 -0.21
N ASN A 363 16.78 -35.51 0.35
CA ASN A 363 16.12 -34.23 0.09
C ASN A 363 17.11 -33.05 -0.07
N PRO A 364 17.37 -32.55 -1.30
CA PRO A 364 18.31 -31.45 -1.53
C PRO A 364 17.86 -30.09 -0.97
N HIS A 365 16.62 -29.98 -0.47
CA HIS A 365 16.02 -28.76 0.09
C HIS A 365 15.94 -28.77 1.61
N TYR A 366 16.69 -29.64 2.30
CA TYR A 366 16.63 -29.81 3.75
C TYR A 366 16.83 -28.50 4.55
N TYR A 367 17.69 -27.60 4.06
CA TYR A 367 17.97 -26.30 4.70
C TYR A 367 17.14 -25.13 4.15
N ASP A 368 16.14 -25.37 3.29
CA ASP A 368 15.29 -24.32 2.76
C ASP A 368 14.03 -24.15 3.64
N SER A 369 13.55 -22.92 3.77
CA SER A 369 12.24 -22.63 4.36
C SER A 369 11.09 -23.30 3.57
N TYR A 370 10.16 -23.96 4.26
CA TYR A 370 9.11 -24.83 3.73
C TYR A 370 7.78 -24.64 4.48
N ILE A 371 6.65 -24.55 3.76
CA ILE A 371 5.28 -24.74 4.29
C ILE A 371 4.54 -25.78 3.43
N HIS A 372 3.83 -26.70 4.07
CA HIS A 372 3.03 -27.70 3.35
C HIS A 372 1.91 -27.06 2.54
N GLU A 373 1.03 -26.30 3.19
CA GLU A 373 -0.10 -25.67 2.52
C GLU A 373 -0.34 -24.23 2.97
N ILE A 374 -0.62 -23.35 2.00
CA ILE A 374 -1.05 -21.96 2.24
C ILE A 374 -2.31 -21.66 1.43
N ASN A 375 -3.39 -21.30 2.11
CA ASN A 375 -4.66 -20.94 1.48
C ASN A 375 -4.96 -19.46 1.77
N ILE A 376 -5.15 -18.64 0.74
CA ILE A 376 -5.32 -17.19 0.89
C ILE A 376 -6.60 -16.71 0.21
N SER A 377 -7.45 -16.07 1.00
CA SER A 377 -8.78 -15.60 0.60
C SER A 377 -9.12 -14.23 1.20
N GLY A 378 -10.22 -13.62 0.76
CA GLY A 378 -10.77 -12.41 1.38
C GLY A 378 -9.82 -11.20 1.42
N ASN A 379 -9.02 -10.98 0.37
CA ASN A 379 -7.99 -9.92 0.25
C ASN A 379 -6.86 -10.01 1.29
N SER A 380 -6.60 -11.21 1.83
CA SER A 380 -5.50 -11.44 2.77
C SER A 380 -4.12 -11.36 2.08
N ASN A 381 -3.10 -11.01 2.86
CA ASN A 381 -1.76 -10.69 2.39
C ASN A 381 -0.70 -11.58 3.05
N PHE A 382 -0.01 -12.37 2.23
CA PHE A 382 1.22 -13.05 2.63
C PHE A 382 2.41 -12.17 2.28
N VAL A 383 3.11 -11.68 3.29
CA VAL A 383 4.16 -10.66 3.15
C VAL A 383 5.51 -11.28 3.40
N PHE A 384 6.38 -11.26 2.40
CA PHE A 384 7.81 -11.39 2.66
C PHE A 384 8.28 -10.10 3.34
N SER A 385 8.85 -10.20 4.54
CA SER A 385 9.24 -9.03 5.32
C SER A 385 10.35 -8.23 4.61
N PRO A 386 10.28 -6.88 4.60
CA PRO A 386 11.34 -6.04 4.02
C PRO A 386 12.61 -5.97 4.89
N GLN A 387 12.59 -6.56 6.08
CA GLN A 387 13.74 -6.56 7.00
C GLN A 387 14.72 -7.70 6.66
N GLY A 388 16.01 -7.43 6.79
CA GLY A 388 17.06 -8.40 6.55
C GLY A 388 17.31 -8.70 5.07
N GLU A 389 17.84 -9.89 4.80
CA GLU A 389 18.15 -10.37 3.45
C GLU A 389 16.88 -10.78 2.68
N PHE A 390 17.01 -10.93 1.36
CA PHE A 390 15.98 -11.53 0.53
C PHE A 390 15.76 -12.99 0.90
N LYS A 391 14.52 -13.43 0.85
CA LYS A 391 14.07 -14.69 1.44
C LYS A 391 13.65 -15.66 0.35
N ARG A 392 13.72 -16.94 0.65
CA ARG A 392 13.23 -18.01 -0.22
C ARG A 392 12.24 -18.85 0.56
N LEU A 393 11.09 -19.13 -0.03
CA LEU A 393 10.07 -20.01 0.56
C LEU A 393 9.67 -21.09 -0.44
N TYR A 394 9.66 -22.33 0.01
CA TYR A 394 9.06 -23.47 -0.69
C TYR A 394 7.65 -23.75 -0.14
N VAL A 395 6.70 -24.02 -1.04
CA VAL A 395 5.31 -24.36 -0.69
C VAL A 395 4.83 -25.56 -1.49
N ASP A 396 4.28 -26.58 -0.82
CA ASP A 396 3.80 -27.78 -1.50
C ASP A 396 2.48 -27.50 -2.26
N ARG A 397 1.52 -26.86 -1.58
CA ARG A 397 0.24 -26.43 -2.16
C ARG A 397 -0.11 -25.00 -1.77
N MET A 398 -0.41 -24.16 -2.74
CA MET A 398 -0.89 -22.80 -2.51
C MET A 398 -2.22 -22.56 -3.23
N THR A 399 -3.25 -22.11 -2.52
CA THR A 399 -4.58 -21.86 -3.11
C THR A 399 -5.07 -20.43 -2.90
N SER A 400 -5.88 -19.94 -3.84
CA SER A 400 -6.59 -18.67 -3.70
C SER A 400 -7.97 -18.66 -4.36
N ASP A 401 -8.88 -17.88 -3.75
CA ASP A 401 -10.18 -17.48 -4.33
C ASP A 401 -10.08 -16.40 -5.43
N GLY A 402 -8.87 -15.93 -5.74
CA GLY A 402 -8.60 -14.85 -6.70
C GLY A 402 -8.32 -13.49 -6.06
N SER A 403 -8.42 -13.38 -4.74
CA SER A 403 -8.17 -12.14 -3.98
C SER A 403 -6.83 -12.13 -3.22
N ALA A 404 -6.06 -13.23 -3.26
CA ALA A 404 -4.81 -13.33 -2.51
C ALA A 404 -3.79 -12.28 -2.92
N ILE A 405 -3.13 -11.68 -1.93
CA ILE A 405 -2.00 -10.78 -2.12
C ILE A 405 -0.73 -11.46 -1.61
N ILE A 406 0.33 -11.42 -2.42
CA ILE A 406 1.67 -11.87 -2.05
C ILE A 406 2.60 -10.67 -2.18
N THR A 407 3.03 -10.10 -1.05
CA THR A 407 3.94 -8.96 -1.06
C THR A 407 5.38 -9.45 -1.06
N MET A 408 6.16 -9.07 -2.07
CA MET A 408 7.55 -9.48 -2.24
C MET A 408 8.48 -8.26 -2.27
N ASN A 409 9.65 -8.38 -1.67
CA ASN A 409 10.70 -7.38 -1.72
C ASN A 409 11.66 -7.70 -2.86
N THR A 410 12.11 -6.64 -3.52
CA THR A 410 13.05 -6.74 -4.61
C THR A 410 14.03 -5.57 -4.56
N ASP A 411 15.29 -5.83 -4.85
CA ASP A 411 16.21 -4.83 -5.34
C ASP A 411 16.39 -5.06 -6.84
N VAL A 412 15.47 -4.46 -7.59
CA VAL A 412 15.48 -4.45 -9.05
C VAL A 412 16.76 -3.85 -9.63
N SER A 413 17.48 -3.00 -8.90
CA SER A 413 18.76 -2.46 -9.35
C SER A 413 19.84 -3.54 -9.33
N ALA A 414 19.87 -4.38 -8.28
CA ALA A 414 20.78 -5.51 -8.16
C ALA A 414 20.30 -6.79 -8.88
N LEU A 415 19.06 -6.80 -9.41
CA LEU A 415 18.38 -8.00 -9.92
C LEU A 415 18.32 -9.12 -8.88
N THR A 416 18.00 -8.76 -7.64
CA THR A 416 17.80 -9.68 -6.54
C THR A 416 16.46 -9.40 -5.88
N GLY A 417 15.88 -10.40 -5.24
CA GLY A 417 14.57 -10.29 -4.63
C GLY A 417 14.19 -11.56 -3.91
N ASP A 418 13.07 -11.51 -3.20
CA ASP A 418 12.46 -12.67 -2.59
C ASP A 418 12.08 -13.71 -3.66
N GLN A 419 12.04 -14.98 -3.26
CA GLN A 419 11.74 -16.10 -4.13
C GLN A 419 10.69 -17.02 -3.51
N LEU A 420 9.69 -17.38 -4.31
CA LEU A 420 8.62 -18.29 -3.94
C LEU A 420 8.63 -19.47 -4.91
N ASP A 421 8.84 -20.68 -4.39
CA ASP A 421 8.82 -21.93 -5.16
C ASP A 421 7.62 -22.77 -4.72
N ILE A 422 6.70 -23.06 -5.64
CA ILE A 422 5.42 -23.71 -5.33
C ILE A 422 5.32 -25.00 -6.14
N LYS A 423 5.07 -26.12 -5.50
CA LYS A 423 4.87 -27.38 -6.22
C LYS A 423 3.51 -27.41 -6.93
N GLN A 424 2.44 -26.96 -6.28
CA GLN A 424 1.12 -26.83 -6.91
C GLN A 424 0.42 -25.53 -6.52
N ALA A 425 0.07 -24.70 -7.51
CA ALA A 425 -0.71 -23.48 -7.30
C ALA A 425 -2.12 -23.62 -7.91
N ILE A 426 -3.15 -23.19 -7.17
CA ILE A 426 -4.56 -23.24 -7.61
C ILE A 426 -5.21 -21.86 -7.40
N GLY A 427 -5.86 -21.34 -8.45
CA GLY A 427 -6.48 -20.01 -8.41
C GLY A 427 -5.57 -18.91 -8.95
N LYS A 428 -5.91 -17.65 -8.63
CA LYS A 428 -5.18 -16.45 -9.07
C LYS A 428 -4.65 -15.66 -7.89
N PHE A 429 -3.46 -15.09 -8.05
CA PHE A 429 -2.72 -14.38 -7.01
C PHE A 429 -2.26 -13.01 -7.51
N ASN A 430 -2.35 -12.01 -6.65
CA ASN A 430 -1.81 -10.69 -6.89
C ASN A 430 -0.45 -10.53 -6.21
N VAL A 431 0.61 -10.35 -6.98
CA VAL A 431 1.96 -10.10 -6.49
C VAL A 431 2.12 -8.59 -6.30
N ALA A 432 2.44 -8.17 -5.07
CA ALA A 432 2.69 -6.78 -4.74
C ALA A 432 4.21 -6.52 -4.65
N ILE A 433 4.71 -5.58 -5.45
CA ILE A 433 6.12 -5.16 -5.48
C ILE A 433 6.20 -3.64 -5.46
N GLN A 434 7.17 -3.11 -4.71
CA GLN A 434 7.39 -1.67 -4.60
C GLN A 434 8.05 -1.07 -5.84
N ASP A 435 7.62 0.15 -6.19
CA ASP A 435 8.23 0.94 -7.25
C ASP A 435 9.65 1.38 -6.88
N SER A 436 10.54 1.47 -7.87
CA SER A 436 11.91 1.98 -7.73
C SER A 436 12.27 2.91 -8.88
N GLY A 437 12.79 4.10 -8.56
CA GLY A 437 13.30 5.03 -9.57
C GLY A 437 14.66 4.64 -10.15
N LYS A 438 15.31 3.57 -9.66
CA LYS A 438 16.63 3.13 -10.11
C LYS A 438 16.53 2.17 -11.31
N GLU A 439 17.49 2.26 -12.22
CA GLU A 439 17.59 1.30 -13.32
C GLU A 439 18.04 -0.09 -12.84
N PRO A 440 17.61 -1.16 -13.51
CA PRO A 440 18.20 -2.47 -13.32
C PRO A 440 19.61 -2.51 -13.92
N THR A 441 20.53 -3.19 -13.25
CA THR A 441 21.91 -3.38 -13.74
C THR A 441 21.99 -4.26 -14.99
N SER A 442 20.94 -5.03 -15.30
CA SER A 442 20.88 -5.85 -16.51
C SER A 442 19.45 -5.96 -17.06
N LYS A 443 19.35 -6.26 -18.36
CA LYS A 443 18.07 -6.51 -19.05
C LYS A 443 17.52 -7.92 -18.87
N LYS A 444 18.26 -8.81 -18.18
CA LYS A 444 17.76 -10.13 -17.78
C LYS A 444 16.68 -9.90 -16.73
N GLY A 445 15.45 -10.37 -16.98
CA GLY A 445 14.34 -10.22 -16.05
C GLY A 445 14.65 -10.83 -14.68
N LEU A 446 14.04 -10.30 -13.63
CA LEU A 446 14.14 -10.82 -12.27
C LEU A 446 13.09 -11.91 -12.06
N SER A 447 13.52 -13.16 -11.90
CA SER A 447 12.63 -14.29 -11.55
C SER A 447 12.26 -14.25 -10.08
N LEU A 448 10.96 -14.37 -9.79
CA LEU A 448 10.41 -14.24 -8.44
C LEU A 448 9.65 -15.48 -7.99
N ILE A 449 8.87 -16.08 -8.89
CA ILE A 449 7.96 -17.18 -8.56
C ILE A 449 8.20 -18.35 -9.50
N TYR A 450 8.27 -19.54 -8.94
CA TYR A 450 8.38 -20.80 -9.67
C TYR A 450 7.20 -21.68 -9.28
N VAL A 451 6.56 -22.33 -10.25
CA VAL A 451 5.44 -23.24 -9.99
C VAL A 451 5.59 -24.52 -10.80
N ASP A 452 5.68 -25.69 -10.16
CA ASP A 452 5.83 -26.97 -10.87
C ASP A 452 4.55 -27.42 -11.57
N LYS A 453 3.39 -27.29 -10.91
CA LYS A 453 2.07 -27.60 -11.47
C LYS A 453 1.18 -26.37 -11.40
N GLY A 454 1.18 -25.60 -12.48
CA GLY A 454 0.45 -24.34 -12.60
C GLY A 454 -0.06 -24.04 -14.01
N GLU A 455 -0.49 -22.80 -14.22
CA GLU A 455 -1.02 -22.25 -15.47
C GLU A 455 -0.42 -20.86 -15.74
N SER A 456 -0.34 -20.42 -17.01
CA SER A 456 0.42 -19.22 -17.43
C SER A 456 -0.09 -17.87 -16.89
N GLU A 457 -1.31 -17.80 -16.36
CA GLU A 457 -1.98 -16.55 -15.91
C GLU A 457 -2.37 -16.56 -14.43
N GLN A 458 -1.69 -17.37 -13.61
CA GLN A 458 -2.02 -17.48 -12.19
C GLN A 458 -1.55 -16.29 -11.35
N PHE A 459 -0.49 -15.59 -11.76
CA PHE A 459 0.07 -14.46 -11.01
C PHE A 459 -0.01 -13.17 -11.83
N GLN A 460 -0.56 -12.13 -11.23
CA GLN A 460 -0.61 -10.77 -11.80
C GLN A 460 0.12 -9.79 -10.90
N LEU A 461 0.70 -8.73 -11.48
CA LEU A 461 1.51 -7.75 -10.75
C LEU A 461 0.71 -6.49 -10.41
N ASN A 462 0.65 -6.12 -9.13
CA ASN A 462 0.02 -4.89 -8.64
C ASN A 462 -1.35 -4.62 -9.28
N GLU A 463 -2.22 -5.63 -9.34
CA GLU A 463 -3.55 -5.59 -9.97
C GLU A 463 -3.49 -5.23 -11.46
N SER A 464 -2.51 -5.78 -12.18
CA SER A 464 -2.22 -5.49 -13.60
C SER A 464 -1.73 -4.05 -13.89
N ARG A 465 -1.45 -3.23 -12.87
CA ARG A 465 -0.86 -1.89 -13.08
C ARG A 465 0.62 -1.93 -13.44
N GLY A 466 1.31 -3.01 -13.07
CA GLY A 466 2.75 -3.14 -13.19
C GLY A 466 3.51 -2.47 -12.05
N VAL A 467 4.84 -2.41 -12.19
CA VAL A 467 5.75 -1.78 -11.22
C VAL A 467 6.70 -0.83 -11.97
N ASP A 468 6.96 0.35 -11.40
CA ASP A 468 7.89 1.30 -11.98
C ASP A 468 9.32 0.92 -11.60
N ILE A 469 10.17 0.69 -12.60
CA ILE A 469 11.60 0.39 -12.40
C ILE A 469 12.40 1.27 -13.35
N GLY A 470 13.06 2.27 -12.77
CA GLY A 470 13.83 3.25 -13.53
C GLY A 470 12.95 4.00 -14.53
N ALA A 471 13.42 4.08 -15.77
CA ALA A 471 12.74 4.80 -16.84
C ALA A 471 11.43 4.15 -17.33
N TYR A 472 11.17 2.88 -16.97
CA TYR A 472 10.11 2.07 -17.58
C TYR A 472 9.19 1.42 -16.55
N THR A 473 7.99 1.04 -16.99
CA THR A 473 7.10 0.18 -16.20
C THR A 473 7.33 -1.28 -16.60
N TYR A 474 7.26 -2.18 -15.61
CA TYR A 474 7.45 -3.62 -15.76
C TYR A 474 6.17 -4.37 -15.41
N SER A 475 5.98 -5.50 -16.07
CA SER A 475 4.90 -6.47 -15.87
C SER A 475 5.50 -7.81 -15.44
N LEU A 476 4.66 -8.67 -14.88
CA LEU A 476 5.05 -10.06 -14.62
C LEU A 476 4.65 -10.91 -15.81
N ASP A 477 5.60 -11.65 -16.37
CA ASP A 477 5.40 -12.56 -17.50
C ASP A 477 5.85 -13.97 -17.08
N SER A 478 5.30 -15.01 -17.72
CA SER A 478 5.59 -16.40 -17.40
C SER A 478 6.16 -17.17 -18.58
N VAL A 479 7.12 -18.04 -18.31
CA VAL A 479 7.66 -19.00 -19.29
C VAL A 479 7.49 -20.40 -18.72
N SER A 480 7.04 -21.33 -19.56
CA SER A 480 6.95 -22.75 -19.22
C SER A 480 8.19 -23.52 -19.70
N ASN A 481 8.64 -24.45 -18.88
CA ASN A 481 9.63 -25.46 -19.24
C ASN A 481 9.10 -26.84 -18.82
N GLY A 482 8.31 -27.47 -19.70
CA GLY A 482 7.50 -28.63 -19.34
C GLY A 482 6.30 -28.21 -18.51
N GLU A 483 6.11 -28.84 -17.34
CA GLU A 483 5.04 -28.49 -16.39
C GLU A 483 5.40 -27.27 -15.53
N ARG A 484 6.70 -26.99 -15.33
CA ARG A 484 7.18 -25.89 -14.47
C ARG A 484 7.08 -24.54 -15.16
N TYR A 485 6.40 -23.60 -14.52
CA TYR A 485 6.30 -22.20 -14.88
C TYR A 485 7.26 -21.34 -14.05
N THR A 486 7.81 -20.30 -14.65
CA THR A 486 8.63 -19.30 -13.96
C THR A 486 8.11 -17.91 -14.31
N TRP A 487 7.78 -17.12 -13.29
CA TRP A 487 7.38 -15.72 -13.43
C TRP A 487 8.55 -14.80 -13.20
N PHE A 488 8.71 -13.85 -14.11
CA PHE A 488 9.79 -12.88 -14.08
C PHE A 488 9.29 -11.49 -14.47
N LEU A 489 9.94 -10.47 -13.91
CA LEU A 489 9.69 -9.08 -14.26
C LEU A 489 10.24 -8.77 -15.66
N THR A 490 9.38 -8.28 -16.54
CA THR A 490 9.72 -7.87 -17.90
C THR A 490 9.31 -6.42 -18.16
N PRO A 491 10.07 -5.65 -18.94
CA PRO A 491 9.63 -4.32 -19.35
C PRO A 491 8.29 -4.44 -20.09
N SER A 492 7.28 -3.67 -19.67
CA SER A 492 5.96 -3.73 -20.27
C SER A 492 6.01 -3.30 -21.72
N ALA A 493 5.31 -4.06 -22.57
CA ALA A 493 5.20 -3.75 -23.99
C ALA A 493 4.67 -2.32 -24.18
N PRO A 494 5.15 -1.59 -25.20
CA PRO A 494 4.62 -0.27 -25.51
C PRO A 494 3.12 -0.34 -25.77
N ALA A 495 2.39 0.70 -25.33
CA ALA A 495 0.97 0.82 -25.63
C ALA A 495 0.78 0.86 -27.15
N THR A 496 -0.07 -0.03 -27.69
CA THR A 496 -0.48 -0.01 -29.09
C THR A 496 -1.35 1.21 -29.34
N THR A 497 -0.77 2.33 -29.75
CA THR A 497 -1.52 3.45 -30.32
C THR A 497 -1.54 3.31 -31.84
N THR A 498 -2.72 3.47 -32.42
CA THR A 498 -2.97 3.49 -33.85
C THR A 498 -2.36 4.75 -34.46
N ASP A 499 -1.04 4.77 -34.69
CA ASP A 499 -0.43 5.73 -35.60
C ASP A 499 -0.72 5.30 -37.05
N PRO A 500 -1.43 6.11 -37.87
CA PRO A 500 -1.65 5.82 -39.29
C PRO A 500 -0.35 5.74 -40.10
N LYS A 501 0.81 6.10 -39.52
CA LYS A 501 2.14 6.02 -40.15
C LYS A 501 3.10 5.05 -39.45
N GLY A 502 2.66 3.82 -39.23
CA GLY A 502 3.47 2.61 -39.52
C GLY A 502 4.89 2.49 -38.95
N SER A 503 5.23 3.12 -37.83
CA SER A 503 6.46 2.83 -37.09
C SER A 503 6.08 2.18 -35.75
N PRO A 504 6.40 0.90 -35.52
CA PRO A 504 6.13 0.30 -34.21
C PRO A 504 6.97 1.00 -33.13
N PRO A 505 6.42 1.25 -31.93
CA PRO A 505 7.22 1.73 -30.81
C PRO A 505 8.33 0.70 -30.52
N LYS A 506 9.59 1.12 -30.62
CA LYS A 506 10.78 0.27 -30.38
C LYS A 506 11.14 0.14 -28.90
N ARG A 507 10.51 0.91 -28.01
CA ARG A 507 10.88 1.04 -26.59
C ARG A 507 9.76 0.58 -25.67
N PRO A 508 10.07 0.06 -24.46
CA PRO A 508 9.06 -0.27 -23.46
C PRO A 508 8.25 0.95 -23.03
N LYS A 509 7.10 0.71 -22.41
CA LYS A 509 6.28 1.76 -21.80
C LYS A 509 7.09 2.47 -20.69
N THR A 510 7.22 3.79 -20.77
CA THR A 510 7.90 4.61 -19.75
C THR A 510 7.24 4.47 -18.38
N SER A 511 7.91 4.80 -17.28
CA SER A 511 7.27 4.96 -15.97
C SER A 511 6.55 6.33 -15.87
N PRO A 512 5.45 6.48 -15.10
CA PRO A 512 4.81 7.77 -14.83
C PRO A 512 5.79 8.83 -14.28
N SER A 513 6.82 8.40 -13.54
CA SER A 513 7.90 9.28 -13.09
C SER A 513 8.66 9.89 -14.27
N THR A 514 8.99 9.07 -15.28
CA THR A 514 9.63 9.52 -16.52
C THR A 514 8.74 10.49 -17.29
N ASP A 515 7.45 10.18 -17.44
CA ASP A 515 6.49 11.09 -18.10
C ASP A 515 6.41 12.42 -17.38
N GLY A 516 6.43 12.41 -16.05
CA GLY A 516 6.43 13.62 -15.25
C GLY A 516 7.65 14.49 -15.54
N VAL A 517 8.85 13.89 -15.64
CA VAL A 517 10.07 14.60 -16.02
C VAL A 517 9.98 15.15 -17.44
N LEU A 518 9.51 14.37 -18.42
CA LEU A 518 9.35 14.80 -19.81
C LEU A 518 8.36 15.98 -19.93
N SER A 519 7.25 15.91 -19.21
CA SER A 519 6.22 16.95 -19.17
C SER A 519 6.76 18.26 -18.59
N MET A 520 7.50 18.18 -17.49
CA MET A 520 8.08 19.35 -16.84
C MET A 520 9.22 19.98 -17.64
N ALA A 521 9.99 19.16 -18.38
CA ALA A 521 11.01 19.65 -19.30
C ALA A 521 10.38 20.54 -20.38
N SER A 522 9.29 20.10 -21.01
CA SER A 522 8.65 20.83 -22.11
C SER A 522 7.73 21.97 -21.66
N ALA A 523 7.14 21.90 -20.47
CA ALA A 523 6.23 22.95 -19.98
C ALA A 523 6.88 24.34 -19.96
N THR A 524 8.15 24.43 -19.56
CA THR A 524 8.89 25.70 -19.51
C THR A 524 9.07 26.35 -20.90
N GLN A 525 9.23 25.55 -21.96
CA GLN A 525 9.27 26.05 -23.35
C GLN A 525 7.96 26.73 -23.73
N PHE A 526 6.82 26.08 -23.46
CA PHE A 526 5.50 26.63 -23.79
C PHE A 526 5.16 27.89 -22.99
N ILE A 527 5.51 27.91 -21.70
CA ILE A 527 5.39 29.09 -20.84
C ILE A 527 6.20 30.26 -21.43
N MET A 528 7.44 30.01 -21.82
CA MET A 528 8.31 31.06 -22.34
C MET A 528 7.88 31.55 -23.74
N ASN A 529 7.33 30.68 -24.59
CA ASN A 529 6.69 31.10 -25.83
C ASN A 529 5.54 32.08 -25.55
N ASP A 530 4.66 31.78 -24.59
CA ASP A 530 3.55 32.66 -24.19
C ASP A 530 4.01 34.02 -23.66
N GLU A 531 5.14 34.07 -22.96
CA GLU A 531 5.74 35.31 -22.49
C GLU A 531 6.24 36.22 -23.64
N LEU A 532 6.59 35.65 -24.80
CA LEU A 532 7.11 36.39 -25.95
C LEU A 532 6.02 36.88 -26.91
N GLU A 533 4.75 36.47 -26.76
CA GLU A 533 3.68 36.77 -27.74
C GLU A 533 3.06 38.20 -27.65
N ASN A 534 3.76 39.20 -27.11
CA ASN A 534 3.12 40.34 -26.44
C ASN A 534 2.78 41.58 -27.27
N LEU A 535 2.96 41.58 -28.58
CA LEU A 535 2.96 42.85 -29.32
C LEU A 535 1.59 43.54 -29.40
N ARG A 536 0.56 42.85 -29.86
CA ARG A 536 -0.74 43.46 -30.21
C ARG A 536 -1.43 44.16 -29.02
N MET A 537 -1.12 43.69 -27.81
CA MET A 537 -1.62 44.16 -26.52
C MET A 537 -0.97 45.48 -26.08
N ARG A 538 0.33 45.64 -26.39
CA ARG A 538 1.13 46.84 -26.08
C ARG A 538 0.92 47.95 -27.11
N ARG A 539 0.42 47.62 -28.30
CA ARG A 539 0.30 48.56 -29.42
C ARG A 539 -1.03 49.32 -29.47
N GLY A 540 -1.94 49.17 -28.50
CA GLY A 540 -3.31 49.73 -28.54
C GLY A 540 -3.43 51.02 -29.36
N ASP A 541 -4.06 50.92 -30.54
CA ASP A 541 -4.02 51.86 -31.68
C ASP A 541 -2.98 53.00 -31.56
N VAL A 542 -1.70 52.61 -31.52
CA VAL A 542 -0.52 53.46 -31.26
C VAL A 542 -0.44 54.67 -32.19
N MET A 543 -1.05 54.59 -33.37
CA MET A 543 -1.12 55.71 -34.31
C MET A 543 -2.11 56.82 -33.89
N ARG A 544 -3.07 56.54 -33.00
CA ARG A 544 -4.06 57.51 -32.53
C ARG A 544 -3.75 58.11 -31.16
N ASN A 545 -2.99 57.41 -30.31
CA ASN A 545 -2.85 57.71 -28.88
C ASN A 545 -1.42 58.03 -28.39
N ILE A 546 -0.42 58.14 -29.27
CA ILE A 546 0.89 58.69 -28.88
C ILE A 546 0.85 60.23 -28.94
N SER A 547 0.39 60.87 -27.87
CA SER A 547 0.97 62.16 -27.49
C SER A 547 2.33 61.91 -26.82
N GLU A 548 3.23 62.89 -26.83
CA GLU A 548 4.47 62.84 -26.03
C GLU A 548 4.10 62.47 -24.59
N GLY A 549 4.53 61.29 -24.10
CA GLY A 549 3.99 60.78 -22.84
C GLY A 549 4.58 59.46 -22.38
N SER A 550 4.35 59.15 -21.10
CA SER A 550 4.69 57.87 -20.47
C SER A 550 3.43 57.02 -20.38
N ASN A 551 3.56 55.71 -20.52
CA ASN A 551 2.41 54.79 -20.49
C ASN A 551 2.64 53.70 -19.47
N VAL A 552 1.54 53.22 -18.88
CA VAL A 552 1.51 52.04 -18.02
C VAL A 552 0.42 51.12 -18.53
N TRP A 553 0.70 49.82 -18.55
CA TRP A 553 -0.25 48.80 -18.98
C TRP A 553 -0.18 47.56 -18.09
N GLY A 554 -1.26 46.79 -18.10
CA GLY A 554 -1.35 45.52 -17.41
C GLY A 554 -2.21 44.54 -18.16
N ARG A 555 -1.91 43.24 -18.03
CA ARG A 555 -2.71 42.15 -18.59
C ARG A 555 -2.79 40.94 -17.67
N ILE A 556 -3.84 40.16 -17.89
CA ILE A 556 -4.03 38.81 -17.35
C ILE A 556 -4.07 37.85 -18.54
N LEU A 557 -3.32 36.76 -18.43
CA LEU A 557 -3.26 35.65 -19.38
C LEU A 557 -3.77 34.39 -18.67
N THR A 558 -4.73 33.71 -19.27
CA THR A 558 -5.09 32.34 -18.89
C THR A 558 -5.08 31.44 -20.11
N ARG A 559 -4.61 30.21 -19.93
CA ARG A 559 -4.50 29.24 -21.01
C ARG A 559 -4.68 27.83 -20.46
N THR A 560 -5.45 27.02 -21.16
CA THR A 560 -5.36 25.57 -21.05
C THR A 560 -4.62 25.05 -22.27
N LEU A 561 -3.57 24.27 -22.04
CA LEU A 561 -2.74 23.64 -23.08
C LEU A 561 -2.77 22.13 -22.86
N ARG A 562 -3.13 21.39 -23.91
CA ARG A 562 -3.02 19.93 -23.97
C ARG A 562 -1.85 19.57 -24.85
N VAL A 563 -0.98 18.71 -24.34
CA VAL A 563 0.25 18.29 -25.02
C VAL A 563 0.24 16.78 -25.18
N SER A 564 0.37 16.33 -26.41
CA SER A 564 0.69 14.94 -26.76
C SER A 564 2.20 14.79 -26.75
N GLY A 565 2.77 14.50 -25.58
CA GLY A 565 4.21 14.32 -25.39
C GLY A 565 4.75 13.03 -26.04
N PRO A 566 6.08 12.95 -26.25
CA PRO A 566 6.72 11.75 -26.77
C PRO A 566 6.52 10.55 -25.83
N GLU A 567 6.61 9.32 -26.35
CA GLU A 567 6.48 8.09 -25.55
C GLU A 567 5.18 7.98 -24.73
N ASN A 568 4.12 8.67 -25.16
CA ASN A 568 2.83 8.80 -24.46
C ASN A 568 2.87 9.61 -23.15
N SER A 569 3.85 10.50 -22.98
CA SER A 569 3.95 11.44 -21.85
C SER A 569 2.98 12.63 -21.99
N ALA A 570 1.72 12.36 -22.30
CA ALA A 570 0.72 13.41 -22.46
C ALA A 570 0.43 14.14 -21.14
N TYR A 571 0.15 15.43 -21.22
CA TYR A 571 -0.23 16.24 -20.07
C TYR A 571 -1.13 17.42 -20.45
N GLU A 572 -1.84 17.94 -19.46
CA GLU A 572 -2.59 19.19 -19.54
C GLU A 572 -1.93 20.23 -18.64
N MET A 573 -1.77 21.47 -19.13
CA MET A 573 -1.24 22.59 -18.37
C MET A 573 -2.28 23.69 -18.31
N ASP A 574 -2.71 24.03 -17.09
CA ASP A 574 -3.53 25.20 -16.82
C ASP A 574 -2.64 26.33 -16.32
N ARG A 575 -2.65 27.45 -17.03
CA ARG A 575 -1.85 28.64 -16.75
C ARG A 575 -2.74 29.79 -16.33
N SER A 576 -2.29 30.52 -15.32
CA SER A 576 -2.80 31.85 -14.96
C SER A 576 -1.65 32.77 -14.64
N GLY A 577 -1.55 33.90 -15.33
CA GLY A 577 -0.48 34.85 -15.16
C GLY A 577 -0.93 36.29 -15.29
N MET A 578 -0.16 37.19 -14.68
CA MET A 578 -0.34 38.63 -14.76
C MET A 578 0.97 39.27 -15.20
N GLU A 579 0.88 40.26 -16.07
CA GLU A 579 2.01 41.04 -16.54
C GLU A 579 1.71 42.53 -16.43
N LEU A 580 2.73 43.28 -16.02
CA LEU A 580 2.72 44.74 -15.92
C LEU A 580 3.88 45.30 -16.73
N GLY A 581 3.68 46.47 -17.32
CA GLY A 581 4.76 47.16 -18.00
C GLY A 581 4.56 48.67 -18.06
N GLY A 582 5.64 49.35 -18.43
CA GLY A 582 5.64 50.77 -18.66
C GLY A 582 6.65 51.15 -19.72
N ASP A 583 6.28 52.12 -20.55
CA ASP A 583 7.07 52.58 -21.69
C ASP A 583 6.96 54.09 -21.89
N LYS A 584 7.92 54.61 -22.66
CA LYS A 584 7.92 55.98 -23.15
C LYS A 584 7.97 55.97 -24.67
N ALA A 585 7.15 56.84 -25.27
CA ALA A 585 7.15 57.06 -26.71
C ALA A 585 8.01 58.28 -27.07
N PHE A 586 8.73 58.16 -28.18
CA PHE A 586 9.63 59.15 -28.75
C PHE A 586 9.28 59.40 -30.22
N ASP A 587 9.34 60.65 -30.62
CA ASP A 587 9.07 61.06 -31.99
C ASP A 587 10.38 61.01 -32.78
N ILE A 588 10.38 60.27 -33.89
CA ILE A 588 11.52 60.14 -34.81
C ILE A 588 11.05 60.61 -36.18
N GLY A 589 11.11 61.92 -36.41
CA GLY A 589 10.50 62.52 -37.61
C GLY A 589 8.98 62.34 -37.59
N ASN A 590 8.44 61.67 -38.61
CA ASN A 590 7.01 61.31 -38.68
C ASN A 590 6.70 59.94 -38.07
N ASP A 591 7.72 59.24 -37.57
CA ASP A 591 7.62 57.90 -37.00
C ASP A 591 7.65 57.97 -35.48
N LYS A 592 7.31 56.85 -34.82
CA LYS A 592 7.27 56.74 -33.37
C LYS A 592 8.11 55.55 -32.91
N LEU A 593 8.89 55.73 -31.85
CA LEU A 593 9.61 54.66 -31.16
C LEU A 593 9.12 54.58 -29.71
N MET A 594 8.65 53.42 -29.30
CA MET A 594 8.24 53.12 -27.92
C MET A 594 9.27 52.20 -27.29
N VAL A 595 9.80 52.55 -26.11
CA VAL A 595 10.76 51.71 -25.37
C VAL A 595 10.26 51.54 -23.94
N GLY A 596 10.29 50.31 -23.43
CA GLY A 596 9.80 50.02 -22.09
C GLY A 596 10.34 48.77 -21.45
N VAL A 597 9.83 48.53 -20.24
CA VAL A 597 10.15 47.39 -19.39
C VAL A 597 8.87 46.69 -18.97
N SER A 598 8.96 45.38 -18.74
CA SER A 598 7.83 44.55 -18.30
C SER A 598 8.26 43.55 -17.23
N THR A 599 7.34 43.21 -16.33
CA THR A 599 7.49 42.13 -15.36
C THR A 599 6.23 41.27 -15.33
N SER A 600 6.38 39.96 -15.19
CA SER A 600 5.24 39.03 -15.09
C SER A 600 5.44 37.99 -14.01
N LEU A 601 4.32 37.47 -13.51
CA LEU A 601 4.25 36.33 -12.60
C LEU A 601 3.18 35.36 -13.08
N SER A 602 3.46 34.06 -13.01
CA SER A 602 2.49 33.02 -13.34
C SER A 602 2.51 31.85 -12.35
N ASP A 603 1.34 31.24 -12.21
CA ASP A 603 1.16 29.92 -11.61
C ASP A 603 0.65 28.97 -12.69
N ASP A 604 1.36 27.86 -12.86
CA ASP A 604 1.12 26.88 -13.90
C ASP A 604 0.97 25.51 -13.28
N LYS A 605 -0.18 24.87 -13.50
CA LYS A 605 -0.49 23.54 -12.99
C LYS A 605 -0.41 22.53 -14.13
N VAL A 606 0.56 21.62 -14.05
CA VAL A 606 0.77 20.53 -15.01
C VAL A 606 0.11 19.26 -14.45
N LYS A 607 -0.94 18.77 -15.11
CA LYS A 607 -1.64 17.52 -14.79
C LYS A 607 -1.13 16.41 -15.72
N HIS A 608 -0.52 15.39 -15.14
CA HIS A 608 0.03 14.27 -15.89
C HIS A 608 -1.06 13.28 -16.28
N ASN A 609 -1.04 12.76 -17.51
CA ASN A 609 -2.08 11.83 -18.00
C ASN A 609 -2.16 10.54 -17.17
N ARG A 610 -1.04 10.07 -16.61
CA ARG A 610 -0.96 8.91 -15.70
C ARG A 610 -1.13 9.24 -14.22
N GLY A 611 -1.55 10.46 -13.90
CA GLY A 611 -1.86 10.90 -12.55
C GLY A 611 -0.73 11.68 -11.85
N GLY A 612 -1.12 12.44 -10.83
CA GLY A 612 -0.26 13.42 -10.19
C GLY A 612 -0.36 14.81 -10.84
N SER A 613 0.01 15.84 -10.09
CA SER A 613 -0.03 17.22 -10.56
C SER A 613 1.19 17.97 -10.06
N SER A 614 1.88 18.62 -10.99
CA SER A 614 3.08 19.42 -10.76
C SER A 614 2.75 20.90 -10.88
N ASN A 615 3.61 21.74 -10.29
CA ASN A 615 3.45 23.18 -10.30
C ASN A 615 4.73 23.84 -10.82
N ILE A 616 4.56 24.89 -11.62
CA ILE A 616 5.62 25.78 -12.05
C ILE A 616 5.22 27.20 -11.67
N ASN A 617 6.04 27.87 -10.88
CA ASN A 617 5.89 29.30 -10.62
C ASN A 617 6.95 30.05 -11.42
N THR A 618 6.52 31.01 -12.22
CA THR A 618 7.42 31.74 -13.13
C THR A 618 7.45 33.22 -12.77
N TYR A 619 8.65 33.79 -12.74
CA TYR A 619 8.89 35.22 -12.57
C TYR A 619 9.69 35.74 -13.76
N THR A 620 9.16 36.73 -14.47
CA THR A 620 9.77 37.20 -15.71
C THR A 620 10.08 38.69 -15.61
N GLY A 621 11.22 39.10 -16.16
CA GLY A 621 11.58 40.50 -16.38
C GLY A 621 12.02 40.69 -17.84
N GLY A 622 11.64 41.81 -18.46
CA GLY A 622 11.95 42.03 -19.86
C GLY A 622 12.01 43.49 -20.27
N ILE A 623 12.59 43.68 -21.44
CA ILE A 623 12.67 44.97 -22.14
C ILE A 623 12.04 44.80 -23.53
N TYR A 624 11.48 45.88 -24.06
CA TYR A 624 10.90 45.88 -25.39
C TYR A 624 11.05 47.22 -26.09
N GLY A 625 10.99 47.16 -27.41
CA GLY A 625 11.04 48.31 -28.30
C GLY A 625 10.12 48.12 -29.51
N THR A 626 9.22 49.07 -29.74
CA THR A 626 8.30 49.05 -30.88
C THR A 626 8.49 50.31 -31.72
N TYR A 627 8.88 50.15 -32.99
CA TYR A 627 9.02 51.22 -33.96
C TYR A 627 7.86 51.20 -34.95
N VAL A 628 7.19 52.33 -35.15
CA VAL A 628 6.02 52.46 -36.03
C VAL A 628 6.23 53.62 -36.99
N THR A 629 6.12 53.35 -38.28
CA THR A 629 6.27 54.33 -39.35
C THR A 629 4.98 55.09 -39.62
N ALA A 630 5.09 56.29 -40.19
CA ALA A 630 3.94 57.08 -40.65
C ALA A 630 2.96 56.32 -41.58
N ASN A 631 3.46 55.31 -42.30
CA ASN A 631 2.69 54.48 -43.21
C ASN A 631 2.13 53.20 -42.55
N ASN A 632 2.02 53.14 -41.21
CA ASN A 632 1.47 52.02 -40.44
C ASN A 632 2.24 50.67 -40.55
N VAL A 633 3.49 50.69 -41.02
CA VAL A 633 4.40 49.55 -40.85
C VAL A 633 4.99 49.60 -39.45
N TYR A 634 5.04 48.47 -38.75
CA TYR A 634 5.63 48.37 -37.42
C TYR A 634 6.67 47.26 -37.31
N LEU A 635 7.64 47.46 -36.43
CA LEU A 635 8.63 46.48 -36.01
C LEU A 635 8.67 46.44 -34.48
N ASP A 636 8.56 45.25 -33.90
CA ASP A 636 8.63 45.04 -32.46
C ASP A 636 9.72 44.05 -32.09
N ALA A 637 10.45 44.38 -31.04
CA ALA A 637 11.47 43.53 -30.45
C ALA A 637 11.25 43.40 -28.94
N VAL A 638 11.29 42.17 -28.44
CA VAL A 638 11.16 41.86 -27.00
C VAL A 638 12.31 40.95 -26.59
N ILE A 639 12.88 41.21 -25.41
CA ILE A 639 13.81 40.30 -24.75
C ILE A 639 13.30 40.09 -23.32
N LYS A 640 13.20 38.83 -22.90
CA LYS A 640 12.72 38.45 -21.58
C LYS A 640 13.63 37.42 -20.93
N TYR A 641 13.87 37.61 -19.65
CA TYR A 641 14.47 36.65 -18.74
C TYR A 641 13.40 36.08 -17.82
N ALA A 642 13.39 34.77 -17.62
CA ALA A 642 12.44 34.09 -16.73
C ALA A 642 13.19 33.24 -15.69
N HIS A 643 12.66 33.23 -14.46
CA HIS A 643 13.06 32.31 -13.40
C HIS A 643 11.90 31.35 -13.12
N PHE A 644 12.18 30.05 -13.12
CA PHE A 644 11.21 28.97 -12.93
C PHE A 644 11.48 28.24 -11.61
N ASP A 645 10.48 28.24 -10.73
CA ASP A 645 10.43 27.38 -9.56
C ASP A 645 9.56 26.16 -9.88
N ASN A 646 10.19 25.00 -10.07
CA ASN A 646 9.54 23.77 -10.50
C ASN A 646 9.32 22.83 -9.31
N ARG A 647 8.10 22.32 -9.17
CA ARG A 647 7.74 21.23 -8.25
C ARG A 647 7.09 20.09 -9.03
N LEU A 648 7.89 19.08 -9.33
CA LEU A 648 7.45 17.84 -9.94
C LEU A 648 6.77 16.96 -8.88
N SER A 649 5.59 16.42 -9.22
CA SER A 649 4.86 15.41 -8.45
C SER A 649 4.05 14.54 -9.40
N ALA A 650 4.59 13.38 -9.75
CA ALA A 650 3.93 12.36 -10.58
C ALA A 650 3.44 11.20 -9.70
N LYS A 651 2.29 10.62 -10.03
CA LYS A 651 1.74 9.45 -9.32
C LYS A 651 2.29 8.18 -9.98
N THR A 652 2.95 7.32 -9.21
CA THR A 652 3.58 6.08 -9.70
C THR A 652 2.56 4.94 -9.80
N THR A 653 2.97 3.79 -10.35
CA THR A 653 2.11 2.61 -10.49
C THR A 653 1.56 2.08 -9.18
N ASN A 654 2.30 2.18 -8.06
CA ASN A 654 1.85 1.80 -6.72
C ASN A 654 1.03 2.89 -5.98
N ASN A 655 0.61 3.95 -6.68
CA ASN A 655 -0.09 5.12 -6.13
C ASN A 655 0.74 6.07 -5.24
N SER A 656 2.04 5.82 -5.03
CA SER A 656 2.91 6.78 -4.35
C SER A 656 3.21 8.01 -5.22
N LEU A 657 3.85 9.04 -4.64
CA LEU A 657 4.23 10.25 -5.35
C LEU A 657 5.75 10.30 -5.59
N ALA A 658 6.14 10.32 -6.85
CA ALA A 658 7.51 10.61 -7.28
C ALA A 658 7.68 12.14 -7.40
N GLN A 659 8.53 12.72 -6.56
CA GLN A 659 8.62 14.16 -6.34
C GLN A 659 10.03 14.72 -6.45
N ALA A 660 10.15 15.92 -7.01
CA ALA A 660 11.39 16.71 -7.02
C ALA A 660 11.09 18.21 -7.00
N LYS A 661 12.04 19.00 -6.49
CA LYS A 661 12.03 20.47 -6.57
C LYS A 661 13.32 20.93 -7.19
N TYR A 662 13.23 21.81 -8.18
CA TYR A 662 14.40 22.37 -8.84
C TYR A 662 14.09 23.73 -9.45
N LYS A 663 15.13 24.50 -9.76
CA LYS A 663 15.03 25.84 -10.33
C LYS A 663 15.73 25.89 -11.69
N GLN A 664 15.19 26.67 -12.60
CA GLN A 664 15.76 26.94 -13.92
C GLN A 664 15.64 28.42 -14.25
N ASN A 665 16.50 28.89 -15.16
CA ASN A 665 16.43 30.21 -15.75
C ASN A 665 16.26 30.08 -17.27
N GLY A 666 15.54 31.01 -17.87
CA GLY A 666 15.31 31.08 -19.31
C GLY A 666 15.58 32.47 -19.86
N LEU A 667 15.98 32.51 -21.12
CA LEU A 667 16.14 33.73 -21.90
C LEU A 667 15.43 33.54 -23.24
N GLY A 668 14.64 34.54 -23.64
CA GLY A 668 13.91 34.52 -24.88
C GLY A 668 13.92 35.89 -25.56
N ALA A 669 13.88 35.87 -26.89
CA ALA A 669 13.75 37.06 -27.71
C ALA A 669 12.76 36.83 -28.84
N SER A 670 12.01 37.87 -29.20
CA SER A 670 11.09 37.84 -30.34
C SER A 670 11.21 39.08 -31.19
N LEU A 671 10.98 38.91 -32.49
CA LEU A 671 10.89 39.97 -33.47
C LEU A 671 9.59 39.81 -34.27
N GLU A 672 8.78 40.86 -34.36
CA GLU A 672 7.54 40.87 -35.14
C GLU A 672 7.51 42.08 -36.09
N LEU A 673 7.11 41.83 -37.33
CA LEU A 673 6.92 42.83 -38.37
C LEU A 673 5.50 42.74 -38.89
N GLY A 674 4.82 43.88 -39.03
CA GLY A 674 3.47 43.90 -39.60
C GLY A 674 3.10 45.25 -40.22
N TYR A 675 1.94 45.27 -40.85
CA TYR A 675 1.45 46.43 -41.59
C TYR A 675 -0.07 46.53 -41.46
N LYS A 676 -0.58 47.64 -40.90
CA LYS A 676 -2.03 47.90 -40.82
C LYS A 676 -2.50 48.67 -42.05
N HIS A 677 -3.22 48.00 -42.94
CA HIS A 677 -3.88 48.60 -44.09
C HIS A 677 -5.32 49.00 -43.73
N GLN A 678 -5.62 50.30 -43.77
CA GLN A 678 -6.97 50.82 -43.62
C GLN A 678 -7.62 50.92 -45.00
N PHE A 679 -8.77 50.27 -45.20
CA PHE A 679 -9.48 50.35 -46.49
C PHE A 679 -10.21 51.69 -46.62
N GLU A 680 -9.85 52.47 -47.64
CA GLU A 680 -10.47 53.77 -47.93
C GLU A 680 -11.93 53.60 -48.43
N ASN A 681 -12.75 54.66 -48.25
CA ASN A 681 -14.13 54.74 -48.77
C ASN A 681 -15.13 53.68 -48.27
N ASN A 682 -14.97 53.17 -47.05
CA ASN A 682 -16.00 52.38 -46.38
C ASN A 682 -16.54 53.10 -45.13
N SER A 683 -17.84 52.95 -44.87
CA SER A 683 -18.52 53.51 -43.69
C SER A 683 -18.27 52.69 -42.41
N ALA A 684 -17.64 51.52 -42.52
CA ALA A 684 -17.43 50.57 -41.43
C ALA A 684 -16.02 50.59 -40.81
N GLY A 685 -15.10 51.42 -41.33
CA GLY A 685 -13.73 51.52 -40.82
C GLY A 685 -12.93 50.21 -40.94
N LEU A 686 -13.09 49.46 -42.04
CA LEU A 686 -12.43 48.16 -42.18
C LEU A 686 -10.92 48.28 -42.28
N PHE A 687 -10.20 47.36 -41.64
CA PHE A 687 -8.75 47.22 -41.74
C PHE A 687 -8.31 45.76 -41.91
N ALA A 688 -7.13 45.58 -42.51
CA ALA A 688 -6.41 44.32 -42.56
C ALA A 688 -4.99 44.52 -42.03
N GLU A 689 -4.50 43.57 -41.24
CA GLU A 689 -3.17 43.62 -40.64
C GLU A 689 -2.42 42.30 -40.77
N PRO A 690 -1.73 42.07 -41.90
CA PRO A 690 -0.75 40.98 -42.02
C PRO A 690 0.46 41.23 -41.11
N TYR A 691 1.00 40.14 -40.56
CA TYR A 691 2.20 40.15 -39.74
C TYR A 691 2.99 38.84 -39.84
N GLY A 692 4.27 38.92 -39.52
CA GLY A 692 5.15 37.78 -39.32
C GLY A 692 5.97 37.96 -38.04
N ARG A 693 6.13 36.89 -37.28
CA ARG A 693 6.89 36.87 -36.02
C ARG A 693 7.85 35.70 -36.00
N MET A 694 9.00 35.92 -35.39
CA MET A 694 9.96 34.86 -35.07
C MET A 694 10.40 35.03 -33.62
N SER A 695 10.38 33.95 -32.85
CA SER A 695 10.85 33.93 -31.47
C SER A 695 11.83 32.79 -31.25
N TYR A 696 12.90 33.09 -30.52
CA TYR A 696 13.88 32.11 -30.08
C TYR A 696 13.98 32.16 -28.55
N LEU A 697 14.05 30.99 -27.92
CA LEU A 697 14.26 30.90 -26.48
C LEU A 697 15.18 29.72 -26.12
N THR A 698 15.77 29.84 -24.95
CA THR A 698 16.52 28.78 -24.29
C THR A 698 16.19 28.79 -22.79
N VAL A 699 15.90 27.62 -22.23
CA VAL A 699 15.78 27.39 -20.78
C VAL A 699 16.95 26.50 -20.38
N GLU A 700 17.69 26.89 -19.35
CA GLU A 700 18.89 26.18 -18.92
C GLU A 700 18.58 24.73 -18.50
N GLY A 701 19.46 23.81 -18.87
CA GLY A 701 19.37 22.42 -18.44
C GLY A 701 19.51 22.26 -16.93
N LYS A 702 18.99 21.16 -16.39
CA LYS A 702 19.07 20.83 -14.97
C LYS A 702 19.16 19.33 -14.71
N GLU A 703 20.02 18.98 -13.77
CA GLU A 703 20.09 17.64 -13.19
C GLU A 703 19.52 17.64 -11.77
N PHE A 704 18.67 16.66 -11.46
CA PHE A 704 18.02 16.51 -10.16
C PHE A 704 17.62 15.05 -9.90
N ARG A 705 17.30 14.74 -8.64
CA ARG A 705 16.89 13.40 -8.21
C ARG A 705 15.51 13.45 -7.57
N LEU A 706 14.65 12.49 -7.92
CA LEU A 706 13.33 12.30 -7.31
C LEU A 706 13.45 11.52 -5.99
N ASN A 707 12.45 11.64 -5.12
CA ASN A 707 12.38 10.92 -3.84
C ASN A 707 12.36 9.38 -4.00
N ASN A 708 11.90 8.84 -5.12
CA ASN A 708 11.94 7.41 -5.43
C ASN A 708 13.30 6.92 -5.97
N GLY A 709 14.32 7.79 -6.01
CA GLY A 709 15.68 7.44 -6.43
C GLY A 709 16.01 7.68 -7.90
N MET A 710 15.03 8.06 -8.73
CA MET A 710 15.26 8.37 -10.14
C MET A 710 16.12 9.62 -10.32
N GLN A 711 17.19 9.51 -11.11
CA GLN A 711 18.02 10.63 -11.53
C GLN A 711 17.53 11.13 -12.89
N ALA A 712 17.31 12.43 -13.00
CA ALA A 712 16.83 13.08 -14.21
C ALA A 712 17.78 14.20 -14.60
N LYS A 713 18.19 14.23 -15.86
CA LYS A 713 18.97 15.29 -16.47
C LYS A 713 18.24 15.83 -17.69
N ILE A 714 17.74 17.05 -17.58
CA ILE A 714 17.12 17.81 -18.66
C ILE A 714 18.24 18.65 -19.30
N ASP A 715 18.51 18.49 -20.60
CA ASP A 715 19.44 19.38 -21.33
C ASP A 715 18.78 20.76 -21.56
N ASP A 716 19.51 21.71 -22.12
CA ASP A 716 18.94 23.02 -22.49
C ASP A 716 17.71 22.85 -23.39
N GLN A 717 16.57 23.41 -22.95
CA GLN A 717 15.33 23.36 -23.72
C GLN A 717 15.26 24.57 -24.64
N LYS A 718 15.21 24.35 -25.95
CA LYS A 718 15.25 25.38 -26.99
C LYS A 718 13.98 25.37 -27.82
N SER A 719 13.56 26.54 -28.26
CA SER A 719 12.47 26.73 -29.23
C SER A 719 12.87 27.77 -30.26
N LEU A 720 12.50 27.52 -31.52
CA LEU A 720 12.49 28.50 -32.58
C LEU A 720 11.10 28.44 -33.21
N LEU A 721 10.25 29.39 -32.84
CA LEU A 721 8.86 29.46 -33.28
C LEU A 721 8.70 30.57 -34.31
N GLY A 722 8.23 30.21 -35.51
CA GLY A 722 7.80 31.16 -36.53
C GLY A 722 6.28 31.26 -36.57
N GLU A 723 5.73 32.46 -36.70
CA GLU A 723 4.30 32.69 -36.88
C GLU A 723 4.07 33.63 -38.06
N VAL A 724 3.10 33.29 -38.91
CA VAL A 724 2.60 34.18 -39.97
C VAL A 724 1.09 34.24 -39.86
N GLY A 725 0.54 35.45 -39.91
CA GLY A 725 -0.90 35.62 -39.75
C GLY A 725 -1.40 36.96 -40.25
N PHE A 726 -2.71 37.13 -40.14
CA PHE A 726 -3.35 38.41 -40.41
C PHE A 726 -4.56 38.61 -39.49
N SER A 727 -4.86 39.88 -39.20
CA SER A 727 -6.13 40.29 -38.59
C SER A 727 -7.03 40.98 -39.61
N LEU A 728 -8.33 40.77 -39.48
CA LEU A 728 -9.37 41.55 -40.15
C LEU A 728 -10.30 42.14 -39.11
N GLY A 729 -10.55 43.44 -39.18
CA GLY A 729 -11.41 44.11 -38.20
C GLY A 729 -12.09 45.34 -38.74
N ALA A 730 -12.85 45.98 -37.86
CA ALA A 730 -13.58 47.21 -38.12
C ALA A 730 -13.34 48.20 -36.96
N GLU A 731 -13.66 49.46 -37.17
CA GLU A 731 -13.53 50.50 -36.15
C GLU A 731 -14.83 51.32 -36.10
N PHE A 732 -15.49 51.31 -34.95
CA PHE A 732 -16.76 51.97 -34.72
C PHE A 732 -16.62 53.07 -33.68
N LEU A 733 -17.05 54.28 -34.02
CA LEU A 733 -17.23 55.36 -33.03
C LEU A 733 -18.52 55.07 -32.24
N VAL A 734 -18.39 54.69 -30.97
CA VAL A 734 -19.51 54.27 -30.11
C VAL A 734 -19.97 55.36 -29.14
N ALA A 735 -19.13 56.37 -28.88
CA ALA A 735 -19.46 57.62 -28.19
C ALA A 735 -18.54 58.75 -28.71
N GLU A 736 -18.69 60.00 -28.24
CA GLU A 736 -17.92 61.16 -28.75
C GLU A 736 -16.40 60.93 -28.85
N THR A 737 -15.83 60.15 -27.93
CA THR A 737 -14.38 59.85 -27.89
C THR A 737 -14.07 58.35 -27.81
N ALA A 738 -15.10 57.49 -27.82
CA ALA A 738 -14.92 56.06 -27.62
C ALA A 738 -14.96 55.29 -28.94
N ILE A 739 -13.92 54.50 -29.21
CA ILE A 739 -13.77 53.68 -30.43
C ILE A 739 -13.73 52.21 -30.04
N LEU A 740 -14.66 51.43 -30.60
CA LEU A 740 -14.72 49.97 -30.49
C LEU A 740 -14.14 49.34 -31.76
N SER A 741 -13.17 48.44 -31.62
CA SER A 741 -12.54 47.75 -32.74
C SER A 741 -12.54 46.24 -32.56
N PRO A 742 -13.60 45.54 -33.02
CA PRO A 742 -13.61 44.09 -33.07
C PRO A 742 -12.78 43.57 -34.25
N TYR A 743 -12.13 42.43 -34.07
CA TYR A 743 -11.34 41.77 -35.10
C TYR A 743 -11.35 40.25 -34.95
N ILE A 744 -11.06 39.59 -36.07
CA ILE A 744 -10.74 38.18 -36.15
C ILE A 744 -9.25 38.03 -36.54
N LYS A 745 -8.64 36.94 -36.11
CA LYS A 745 -7.22 36.62 -36.32
C LYS A 745 -7.10 35.21 -36.87
N ILE A 746 -6.27 35.05 -37.90
CA ILE A 746 -5.93 33.75 -38.47
C ILE A 746 -4.41 33.72 -38.63
N ALA A 747 -3.78 32.70 -38.05
CA ALA A 747 -2.34 32.53 -38.10
C ALA A 747 -1.94 31.05 -38.23
N ALA A 748 -0.74 30.83 -38.75
CA ALA A 748 -0.06 29.54 -38.74
C ALA A 748 1.26 29.70 -37.99
N GLU A 749 1.50 28.81 -37.04
CA GLU A 749 2.71 28.75 -36.22
C GLU A 749 3.50 27.48 -36.59
N HIS A 750 4.82 27.56 -36.61
CA HIS A 750 5.69 26.42 -36.87
C HIS A 750 6.88 26.41 -35.91
N GLU A 751 7.00 25.34 -35.12
CA GLU A 751 8.17 25.07 -34.27
C GLU A 751 9.23 24.33 -35.10
N PHE A 752 10.41 24.95 -35.23
CA PHE A 752 11.51 24.45 -36.06
C PHE A 752 12.48 23.54 -35.28
N ILE A 753 12.58 23.67 -33.96
CA ILE A 753 13.50 22.85 -33.15
C ILE A 753 12.79 21.55 -32.75
N SER A 754 13.43 20.43 -33.08
CA SER A 754 12.92 19.08 -32.81
C SER A 754 13.78 18.28 -31.82
N ASP A 755 14.91 18.83 -31.34
CA ASP A 755 15.85 18.13 -30.46
C ASP A 755 15.98 18.85 -29.12
N ASN A 756 15.21 18.37 -28.13
CA ASN A 756 15.36 18.71 -26.73
C ASN A 756 15.53 17.41 -25.93
N SER A 757 16.75 17.13 -25.48
CA SER A 757 17.10 15.83 -24.91
C SER A 757 16.85 15.78 -23.39
N VAL A 758 16.38 14.62 -22.90
CA VAL A 758 16.19 14.32 -21.48
C VAL A 758 16.79 12.94 -21.20
N TYR A 759 17.60 12.84 -20.15
CA TYR A 759 18.22 11.59 -19.73
C TYR A 759 17.64 11.15 -18.39
N ILE A 760 17.23 9.89 -18.32
CA ILE A 760 16.83 9.22 -17.08
C ILE A 760 17.93 8.24 -16.70
N ASN A 761 18.41 8.36 -15.47
CA ASN A 761 19.45 7.51 -14.86
C ASN A 761 20.70 7.32 -15.72
N GLU A 762 21.07 8.33 -16.53
CA GLU A 762 22.18 8.34 -17.48
C GLU A 762 22.13 7.31 -18.62
N THR A 763 21.24 6.31 -18.54
CA THR A 763 21.15 5.20 -19.50
C THR A 763 20.09 5.41 -20.57
N SER A 764 19.00 6.11 -20.23
CA SER A 764 17.83 6.26 -21.09
C SER A 764 17.70 7.69 -21.61
N LYS A 765 18.02 7.89 -22.90
CA LYS A 765 17.86 9.18 -23.59
C LYS A 765 16.51 9.27 -24.29
N PHE A 766 15.73 10.28 -23.95
CA PHE A 766 14.48 10.69 -24.60
C PHE A 766 14.64 12.02 -25.31
N THR A 767 13.81 12.28 -26.31
CA THR A 767 13.79 13.55 -27.05
C THR A 767 12.38 14.12 -27.06
N ASN A 768 12.24 15.31 -26.48
CA ASN A 768 11.04 16.13 -26.52
C ASN A 768 10.95 16.86 -27.88
N ASP A 769 10.31 16.20 -28.86
CA ASP A 769 10.06 16.76 -30.19
C ASP A 769 8.63 17.35 -30.28
N PHE A 770 8.55 18.68 -30.21
CA PHE A 770 7.32 19.42 -30.46
C PHE A 770 7.32 20.17 -31.78
N SER A 771 8.25 19.85 -32.68
CA SER A 771 8.31 20.46 -34.00
C SER A 771 7.05 20.17 -34.82
N GLY A 772 6.65 21.13 -35.63
CA GLY A 772 5.47 21.02 -36.48
C GLY A 772 4.64 22.29 -36.56
N THR A 773 3.62 22.22 -37.42
CA THR A 773 2.73 23.35 -37.68
C THR A 773 1.45 23.26 -36.85
N ALA A 774 1.03 24.38 -36.29
CA ALA A 774 -0.26 24.56 -35.65
C ALA A 774 -1.04 25.71 -36.32
N GLY A 775 -2.35 25.57 -36.43
CA GLY A 775 -3.26 26.65 -36.82
C GLY A 775 -3.76 27.39 -35.59
N LYS A 776 -3.87 28.72 -35.69
CA LYS A 776 -4.35 29.61 -34.63
C LYS A 776 -5.46 30.50 -35.14
N TYR A 777 -6.55 30.54 -34.40
CA TYR A 777 -7.76 31.26 -34.73
C TYR A 777 -8.21 32.07 -33.52
N GLY A 778 -8.33 33.38 -33.70
CA GLY A 778 -8.61 34.30 -32.62
C GLY A 778 -9.77 35.23 -32.90
N VAL A 779 -10.45 35.64 -31.84
CA VAL A 779 -11.39 36.76 -31.86
C VAL A 779 -11.00 37.74 -30.77
N GLY A 780 -11.07 39.03 -31.08
CA GLY A 780 -10.69 40.05 -30.13
C GLY A 780 -11.44 41.36 -30.31
N ILE A 781 -11.37 42.17 -29.27
CA ILE A 781 -11.99 43.49 -29.19
C ILE A 781 -10.98 44.44 -28.56
N ASN A 782 -10.74 45.57 -29.21
CA ASN A 782 -10.05 46.73 -28.62
C ASN A 782 -11.08 47.84 -28.34
N LEU A 783 -10.96 48.52 -27.21
CA LEU A 783 -11.81 49.65 -26.83
C LEU A 783 -10.93 50.81 -26.40
N SER A 784 -10.90 51.90 -27.18
CA SER A 784 -10.33 53.17 -26.75
C SER A 784 -11.44 53.99 -26.11
N LEU A 785 -11.40 54.22 -24.80
CA LEU A 785 -12.44 54.98 -24.09
C LEU A 785 -12.30 56.48 -24.30
N ASN A 786 -11.05 56.94 -24.34
CA ASN A 786 -10.62 58.31 -24.64
C ASN A 786 -9.15 58.25 -25.11
N LYS A 787 -8.45 59.41 -25.17
CA LYS A 787 -7.04 59.48 -25.58
C LYS A 787 -6.05 58.87 -24.57
N HIS A 788 -6.48 58.70 -23.32
CA HIS A 788 -5.66 58.25 -22.20
C HIS A 788 -5.90 56.80 -21.81
N THR A 789 -7.05 56.20 -22.14
CA THR A 789 -7.41 54.87 -21.63
C THR A 789 -7.87 53.96 -22.76
N SER A 790 -7.25 52.78 -22.83
CA SER A 790 -7.67 51.70 -23.73
C SER A 790 -7.68 50.35 -23.03
N MET A 791 -8.54 49.46 -23.52
CA MET A 791 -8.73 48.09 -23.04
C MET A 791 -8.75 47.13 -24.23
N PHE A 792 -8.37 45.88 -23.99
CA PHE A 792 -8.51 44.83 -24.98
C PHE A 792 -8.88 43.49 -24.33
N ALA A 793 -9.54 42.65 -25.13
CA ALA A 793 -9.76 41.24 -24.81
C ALA A 793 -9.57 40.41 -26.10
N GLU A 794 -8.82 39.31 -26.03
CA GLU A 794 -8.58 38.37 -27.13
C GLU A 794 -8.74 36.94 -26.60
N VAL A 795 -9.38 36.08 -27.39
CA VAL A 795 -9.45 34.64 -27.14
C VAL A 795 -8.97 33.91 -28.39
N ASP A 796 -7.97 33.05 -28.22
CA ASP A 796 -7.38 32.23 -29.27
C ASP A 796 -7.68 30.72 -29.05
N TYR A 797 -7.95 30.01 -30.14
CA TYR A 797 -7.92 28.55 -30.27
C TYR A 797 -6.69 28.16 -31.08
N VAL A 798 -5.92 27.19 -30.60
CA VAL A 798 -4.71 26.68 -31.29
C VAL A 798 -4.81 25.17 -31.43
N ASN A 799 -4.53 24.63 -32.62
CA ASN A 799 -4.51 23.19 -32.86
C ASN A 799 -3.39 22.79 -33.81
N GLY A 800 -2.57 21.82 -33.41
CA GLY A 800 -1.47 21.27 -34.17
C GLY A 800 -1.31 19.76 -33.92
N ARG A 801 -0.19 19.19 -34.38
CA ARG A 801 0.04 17.73 -34.24
C ARG A 801 0.17 17.27 -32.79
N ASN A 802 0.97 17.99 -32.00
CA ASN A 802 1.34 17.60 -30.64
C ASN A 802 0.75 18.53 -29.58
N ILE A 803 0.07 19.60 -29.97
CA ILE A 803 -0.45 20.63 -29.08
C ILE A 803 -1.87 21.03 -29.45
N GLU A 804 -2.71 21.22 -28.45
CA GLU A 804 -4.03 21.84 -28.57
C GLU A 804 -4.20 22.84 -27.43
N SER A 805 -4.63 24.06 -27.74
CA SER A 805 -5.08 25.03 -26.76
C SER A 805 -6.55 25.34 -27.02
N PRO A 806 -7.49 24.70 -26.30
CA PRO A 806 -8.91 24.95 -26.50
C PRO A 806 -9.29 26.39 -26.16
N ILE A 807 -8.58 27.00 -25.21
CA ILE A 807 -8.78 28.39 -24.82
C ILE A 807 -7.46 29.01 -24.36
N LYS A 808 -7.11 30.14 -24.99
CA LYS A 808 -6.08 31.08 -24.54
C LYS A 808 -6.72 32.47 -24.50
N ALA A 809 -6.98 32.99 -23.31
CA ALA A 809 -7.63 34.28 -23.12
C ALA A 809 -6.65 35.32 -22.59
N ASN A 810 -6.69 36.51 -23.17
CA ASN A 810 -5.88 37.65 -22.79
C ASN A 810 -6.78 38.86 -22.58
N ILE A 811 -6.66 39.50 -21.42
CA ILE A 811 -7.41 40.71 -21.09
C ILE A 811 -6.42 41.74 -20.56
N GLY A 812 -6.47 42.97 -21.04
CA GLY A 812 -5.59 44.00 -20.55
C GLY A 812 -6.09 45.43 -20.73
N PHE A 813 -5.36 46.33 -20.11
CA PHE A 813 -5.65 47.77 -20.07
C PHE A 813 -4.36 48.57 -20.22
N ARG A 814 -4.50 49.80 -20.71
CA ARG A 814 -3.41 50.76 -20.88
C ARG A 814 -3.87 52.17 -20.49
N ILE A 815 -2.99 52.88 -19.82
CA ILE A 815 -3.15 54.29 -19.42
C ILE A 815 -1.97 55.10 -19.97
N ASN A 816 -2.27 56.18 -20.69
CA ASN A 816 -1.32 57.13 -21.26
C ASN A 816 -1.40 58.46 -20.51
N PHE A 817 -0.26 59.02 -20.11
CA PHE A 817 -0.14 60.25 -19.32
C PHE A 817 0.36 61.43 -20.15
#